data_AF-A0A3D9I591-F1
#
_entry.id   AF-A0A3D9I591-F1
#
_cell.length_a   1.000
_cell.length_b   1.000
_cell.length_c   1.000
_cell.angle_alpha   90.00
_cell.angle_beta   90.00
_cell.angle_gamma   90.00
#
_symmetry.space_group_name_H-M   'P 1'
#
loop_
_entity.id
_entity.type
_entity.pdbx_description
1 polymer ?
#
loop_
_entity_poly.entity_id
_entity_poly.type
_entity_poly.pdbx_seq_one_letter_code
_entity_poly.pdbx_strand_id
1 'polypeptide(L)'
;MPDWSYQTLFKPVLSRLPSRIARGFTLGAMGRISRIPGGTFLIKTLGHMEPSPLLQDRIASLPVQTPLGLSGSVDPAGIAHRALSQFGFGFIEIGPVTVRPVVSEEPIVNERTSGTIVYPQEYENPGLVRSLSMLDKSKDGLPRFVRIAPEPRSSSDQAIEQLRLLVQAFSLTKVAGFYIEALAADSSLDENLVQVQQFSAFIRSMPEAPSQLSFLYIPLDFPNAQLQHILPVMDRGLWTGCMIGGALRTPGGAARFGLEGKSLALEKIRLIRECVPAKNWLIHSSAGIHEPQDAVETLRAGADQLLLNSGLVDSGPGLPKRINEAVIHERLSGTPTPVPPSFWKHWGWMCLLGLGMIFGGVVAWLIAESSVLLPYDEDYLGMARDEVGRINEHLLHFMSHDRITLAGTMISIGILYYRLGKYGMKSGQHWARTAVLTSGAVGFPSFFLYLGYGFFDPLHAAAALILLPMFLLAMRRNPDQPLREPVNLRNSREWLLGLWGQLCFVALGVSLSVGGLVIAGVGVTDVFVPQDLAFMGVTPAELNAANPKLIPLIAHDRAGFGGALFSNAVMLLIVALWGIQQGQRWLWWTLLAGGSPAFIAGLSVHFSIGYRDFIHLLPAYFAAALYVAGLILLYPYLMKDVRLSSDKAAKSMTVT
;
A
#
# COMPACT_ATOMS: atom_id res chain seq x y z
N MET A 1 -4.01 -5.14 -4.25
CA MET A 1 -2.67 -5.70 -3.96
C MET A 1 -1.72 -4.53 -3.84
N PRO A 2 -0.70 -4.56 -2.98
CA PRO A 2 0.37 -3.56 -2.98
C PRO A 2 1.42 -3.85 -4.06
N ASP A 3 2.18 -2.84 -4.47
CA ASP A 3 3.19 -2.94 -5.54
C ASP A 3 4.23 -4.04 -5.29
N TRP A 4 4.65 -4.22 -4.03
CA TRP A 4 5.64 -5.25 -3.65
C TRP A 4 5.17 -6.67 -3.93
N SER A 5 3.85 -6.91 -3.97
CA SER A 5 3.30 -8.22 -4.33
C SER A 5 2.94 -8.28 -5.81
N TYR A 6 2.44 -7.16 -6.36
CA TYR A 6 2.02 -7.10 -7.76
C TYR A 6 3.21 -7.25 -8.71
N GLN A 7 4.25 -6.42 -8.56
CA GLN A 7 5.38 -6.43 -9.49
C GLN A 7 6.25 -7.68 -9.38
N THR A 8 6.37 -8.26 -8.19
CA THR A 8 7.30 -9.38 -7.92
C THR A 8 6.65 -10.76 -8.08
N LEU A 9 5.40 -10.93 -7.62
CA LEU A 9 4.72 -12.23 -7.59
C LEU A 9 3.67 -12.33 -8.70
N PHE A 10 2.76 -11.38 -8.78
CA PHE A 10 1.56 -11.52 -9.63
C PHE A 10 1.81 -11.16 -11.09
N LYS A 11 2.46 -10.04 -11.38
CA LYS A 11 2.73 -9.57 -12.74
C LYS A 11 3.51 -10.61 -13.55
N PRO A 12 4.60 -11.24 -13.03
CA PRO A 12 5.32 -12.27 -13.79
C PRO A 12 4.42 -13.45 -14.20
N VAL A 13 3.53 -13.90 -13.32
CA VAL A 13 2.61 -15.01 -13.57
C VAL A 13 1.48 -14.61 -14.50
N LEU A 14 0.76 -13.53 -14.19
CA LEU A 14 -0.38 -13.02 -14.98
C LEU A 14 0.03 -12.70 -16.41
N SER A 15 1.25 -12.23 -16.58
CA SER A 15 1.78 -11.91 -17.88
C SER A 15 1.92 -13.15 -18.78
N ARG A 16 2.01 -14.38 -18.25
CA ARG A 16 2.04 -15.58 -19.10
C ARG A 16 0.68 -15.95 -19.68
N LEU A 17 -0.39 -15.27 -19.26
CA LEU A 17 -1.76 -15.51 -19.73
C LEU A 17 -2.15 -14.50 -20.82
N PRO A 18 -3.06 -14.86 -21.75
CA PRO A 18 -3.68 -13.89 -22.65
C PRO A 18 -4.33 -12.73 -21.87
N SER A 19 -4.15 -11.49 -22.32
CA SER A 19 -4.51 -10.29 -21.54
C SER A 19 -5.99 -10.24 -21.14
N ARG A 20 -6.90 -10.70 -22.01
CA ARG A 20 -8.34 -10.76 -21.72
C ARG A 20 -8.64 -11.72 -20.56
N ILE A 21 -7.96 -12.87 -20.52
CA ILE A 21 -8.06 -13.87 -19.44
C ILE A 21 -7.42 -13.32 -18.17
N ALA A 22 -6.23 -12.75 -18.25
CA ALA A 22 -5.53 -12.16 -17.11
C ALA A 22 -6.37 -11.05 -16.44
N ARG A 23 -6.99 -10.17 -17.24
CA ARG A 23 -7.94 -9.13 -16.80
C ARG A 23 -9.13 -9.75 -16.09
N GLY A 24 -9.82 -10.70 -16.73
CA GLY A 24 -10.99 -11.37 -16.17
C GLY A 24 -10.71 -12.08 -14.85
N PHE A 25 -9.59 -12.83 -14.78
CA PHE A 25 -9.14 -13.50 -13.57
C PHE A 25 -8.85 -12.51 -12.44
N THR A 26 -8.09 -11.45 -12.73
CA THR A 26 -7.70 -10.43 -11.74
C THR A 26 -8.92 -9.70 -11.17
N LEU A 27 -9.79 -9.19 -12.04
CA LEU A 27 -11.00 -8.49 -11.63
C LEU A 27 -11.96 -9.43 -10.88
N GLY A 28 -12.10 -10.68 -11.34
CA GLY A 28 -12.94 -11.69 -10.68
C GLY A 28 -12.42 -12.09 -9.30
N ALA A 29 -11.11 -12.23 -9.11
CA ALA A 29 -10.50 -12.48 -7.81
C ALA A 29 -10.70 -11.30 -6.85
N MET A 30 -10.41 -10.07 -7.30
CA MET A 30 -10.60 -8.86 -6.50
C MET A 30 -12.06 -8.63 -6.13
N GLY A 31 -12.97 -8.80 -7.09
CA GLY A 31 -14.41 -8.71 -6.89
C GLY A 31 -14.90 -9.68 -5.81
N ARG A 32 -14.42 -10.93 -5.84
CA ARG A 32 -14.74 -11.94 -4.80
C ARG A 32 -14.20 -11.56 -3.42
N ILE A 33 -12.93 -11.18 -3.31
CA ILE A 33 -12.31 -10.79 -2.03
C ILE A 33 -13.10 -9.64 -1.39
N SER A 34 -13.49 -8.62 -2.16
CA SER A 34 -14.23 -7.47 -1.63
C SER A 34 -15.65 -7.77 -1.13
N ARG A 35 -16.22 -8.93 -1.49
CA ARG A 35 -17.55 -9.37 -1.05
C ARG A 35 -17.50 -10.17 0.25
N ILE A 36 -16.34 -10.71 0.62
CA ILE A 36 -16.15 -11.47 1.87
C ILE A 36 -16.13 -10.47 3.06
N PRO A 37 -16.82 -10.76 4.18
CA PRO A 37 -16.71 -9.95 5.40
C PRO A 37 -15.25 -9.76 5.82
N GLY A 38 -14.82 -8.51 6.03
CA GLY A 38 -13.43 -8.17 6.34
C GLY A 38 -12.46 -8.14 5.14
N GLY A 39 -12.87 -8.59 3.94
CA GLY A 39 -12.00 -8.59 2.76
C GLY A 39 -11.56 -7.19 2.32
N THR A 40 -12.41 -6.17 2.49
CA THR A 40 -12.04 -4.77 2.26
C THR A 40 -11.03 -4.25 3.28
N PHE A 41 -11.12 -4.70 4.55
CA PHE A 41 -10.13 -4.38 5.57
C PHE A 41 -8.76 -4.97 5.21
N LEU A 42 -8.70 -6.22 4.74
CA LEU A 42 -7.46 -6.83 4.27
C LEU A 42 -6.84 -6.03 3.10
N ILE A 43 -7.66 -5.61 2.12
CA ILE A 43 -7.19 -4.79 1.00
C ILE A 43 -6.60 -3.46 1.50
N LYS A 44 -7.29 -2.79 2.43
CA LYS A 44 -6.83 -1.54 3.05
C LYS A 44 -5.53 -1.72 3.82
N THR A 45 -5.45 -2.76 4.65
CA THR A 45 -4.29 -3.04 5.51
C THR A 45 -3.05 -3.41 4.70
N LEU A 46 -3.19 -4.15 3.60
CA LEU A 46 -2.01 -4.53 2.80
C LEU A 46 -1.40 -3.37 2.01
N GLY A 47 -2.20 -2.37 1.61
CA GLY A 47 -1.72 -1.24 0.79
C GLY A 47 -1.57 0.10 1.51
N HIS A 48 -2.27 0.29 2.64
CA HIS A 48 -2.43 1.60 3.29
C HIS A 48 -2.78 2.70 2.25
N MET A 49 -3.91 2.50 1.58
CA MET A 49 -4.32 3.26 0.38
C MET A 49 -5.30 4.40 0.71
N GLU A 50 -5.53 4.70 1.99
CA GLU A 50 -6.48 5.75 2.38
C GLU A 50 -5.89 7.13 2.06
N PRO A 51 -6.63 7.98 1.32
CA PRO A 51 -6.13 9.28 0.94
C PRO A 51 -6.08 10.23 2.14
N SER A 52 -5.04 11.07 2.17
CA SER A 52 -4.92 12.12 3.19
C SER A 52 -6.05 13.15 3.06
N PRO A 53 -6.61 13.67 4.16
CA PRO A 53 -7.55 14.80 4.12
C PRO A 53 -6.99 16.03 3.37
N LEU A 54 -5.68 16.18 3.26
CA LEU A 54 -5.02 17.26 2.52
C LEU A 54 -5.19 17.17 1.00
N LEU A 55 -5.61 16.01 0.48
CA LEU A 55 -5.93 15.81 -0.93
C LEU A 55 -7.37 16.18 -1.26
N GLN A 56 -8.23 16.40 -0.26
CA GLN A 56 -9.62 16.76 -0.50
C GLN A 56 -9.71 17.99 -1.39
N ASP A 57 -10.57 17.89 -2.39
CA ASP A 57 -10.73 18.87 -3.44
C ASP A 57 -12.19 18.92 -3.90
N ARG A 58 -12.47 19.71 -4.94
CA ARG A 58 -13.79 19.76 -5.57
C ARG A 58 -13.70 19.71 -7.09
N ILE A 59 -14.60 18.94 -7.69
CA ILE A 59 -14.92 19.03 -9.12
C ILE A 59 -16.14 19.94 -9.23
N ALA A 60 -15.93 21.21 -9.56
CA ALA A 60 -16.94 22.26 -9.42
C ALA A 60 -17.53 22.29 -8.00
N SER A 61 -18.80 21.91 -7.80
CA SER A 61 -19.45 21.83 -6.49
C SER A 61 -19.26 20.48 -5.78
N LEU A 62 -18.88 19.43 -6.52
CA LEU A 62 -18.80 18.04 -6.04
C LEU A 62 -17.54 17.81 -5.19
N PRO A 63 -17.65 17.44 -3.91
CA PRO A 63 -16.48 17.10 -3.10
C PRO A 63 -15.85 15.78 -3.54
N VAL A 64 -14.53 15.75 -3.65
CA VAL A 64 -13.74 14.55 -3.96
C VAL A 64 -12.59 14.39 -2.96
N GLN A 65 -12.21 13.15 -2.68
CA GLN A 65 -11.13 12.87 -1.71
C GLN A 65 -9.73 13.09 -2.28
N THR A 66 -9.57 12.88 -3.59
CA THR A 66 -8.31 13.03 -4.32
C THR A 66 -8.61 13.48 -5.76
N PRO A 67 -7.61 14.06 -6.45
CA PRO A 67 -7.79 14.45 -7.86
C PRO A 67 -7.71 13.27 -8.85
N LEU A 68 -7.69 12.02 -8.36
CA LEU A 68 -7.47 10.82 -9.16
C LEU A 68 -8.74 10.01 -9.33
N GLY A 69 -9.08 9.72 -10.58
CA GLY A 69 -10.15 8.82 -10.98
C GLY A 69 -9.65 7.51 -11.56
N LEU A 70 -10.53 6.52 -11.58
CA LEU A 70 -10.33 5.27 -12.32
C LEU A 70 -11.01 5.38 -13.69
N SER A 71 -10.28 5.10 -14.77
CA SER A 71 -10.85 5.00 -16.13
C SER A 71 -11.79 3.82 -16.27
N GLY A 72 -12.89 3.98 -17.00
CA GLY A 72 -13.88 2.94 -17.25
C GLY A 72 -13.33 1.78 -18.09
N SER A 73 -12.29 2.04 -18.90
CA SER A 73 -11.60 1.03 -19.72
C SER A 73 -10.94 -0.11 -18.94
N VAL A 74 -10.65 0.09 -17.64
CA VAL A 74 -10.02 -0.93 -16.79
C VAL A 74 -11.01 -2.04 -16.42
N ASP A 75 -12.24 -1.67 -16.09
CA ASP A 75 -13.31 -2.59 -15.67
C ASP A 75 -14.66 -2.19 -16.31
N PRO A 76 -14.82 -2.39 -17.64
CA PRO A 76 -16.03 -1.99 -18.35
C PRO A 76 -17.31 -2.66 -17.84
N ALA A 77 -17.17 -3.85 -17.23
CA ALA A 77 -18.28 -4.64 -16.70
C ALA A 77 -18.55 -4.41 -15.20
N GLY A 78 -17.78 -3.53 -14.54
CA GLY A 78 -17.92 -3.21 -13.12
C GLY A 78 -17.80 -4.38 -12.15
N ILE A 79 -16.98 -5.37 -12.48
CA ILE A 79 -16.81 -6.59 -11.70
C ILE A 79 -16.12 -6.30 -10.35
N ALA A 80 -15.16 -5.38 -10.34
CA ALA A 80 -14.24 -5.11 -9.25
C ALA A 80 -14.28 -3.67 -8.74
N HIS A 81 -15.23 -2.81 -9.15
CA HIS A 81 -15.35 -1.41 -8.67
C HIS A 81 -15.28 -1.28 -7.14
N ARG A 82 -15.95 -2.19 -6.39
CA ARG A 82 -15.90 -2.21 -4.93
C ARG A 82 -14.48 -2.45 -4.38
N ALA A 83 -13.66 -3.26 -5.05
CA ALA A 83 -12.28 -3.50 -4.65
C ALA A 83 -11.37 -2.33 -5.09
N LEU A 84 -11.55 -1.86 -6.33
CA LEU A 84 -10.72 -0.81 -6.94
C LEU A 84 -10.91 0.55 -6.26
N SER A 85 -12.13 0.87 -5.79
CA SER A 85 -12.42 2.07 -4.99
C SER A 85 -11.58 2.17 -3.71
N GLN A 86 -11.04 1.06 -3.22
CA GLN A 86 -10.19 1.03 -2.02
C GLN A 86 -8.73 1.42 -2.32
N PHE A 87 -8.37 1.72 -3.57
CA PHE A 87 -7.00 2.04 -3.96
C PHE A 87 -6.67 3.55 -3.88
N GLY A 88 -7.54 4.37 -3.31
CA GLY A 88 -7.27 5.80 -3.11
C GLY A 88 -7.71 6.70 -4.28
N PHE A 89 -8.68 6.24 -5.06
CA PHE A 89 -9.36 7.07 -6.07
C PHE A 89 -10.40 7.99 -5.41
N GLY A 90 -10.56 9.19 -5.95
CA GLY A 90 -11.57 10.16 -5.56
C GLY A 90 -12.89 10.01 -6.33
N PHE A 91 -12.87 9.38 -7.53
CA PHE A 91 -14.04 9.14 -8.36
C PHE A 91 -13.80 7.97 -9.35
N ILE A 92 -14.85 7.50 -10.03
CA ILE A 92 -14.76 6.42 -11.02
C ILE A 92 -15.49 6.83 -12.31
N GLU A 93 -14.91 6.50 -13.45
CA GLU A 93 -15.58 6.53 -14.76
C GLU A 93 -16.23 5.18 -15.06
N ILE A 94 -17.46 5.23 -15.59
CA ILE A 94 -18.20 4.10 -16.16
C ILE A 94 -18.28 4.31 -17.66
N GLY A 95 -17.92 3.28 -18.43
CA GLY A 95 -18.02 3.32 -19.88
C GLY A 95 -16.66 3.31 -20.60
N PRO A 96 -16.63 3.66 -21.90
CA PRO A 96 -17.73 4.25 -22.68
C PRO A 96 -18.99 3.37 -22.72
N VAL A 97 -20.17 3.99 -22.59
CA VAL A 97 -21.48 3.34 -22.67
C VAL A 97 -22.16 3.73 -23.96
N THR A 98 -22.65 2.73 -24.70
CA THR A 98 -23.49 2.89 -25.89
C THR A 98 -24.90 2.38 -25.61
N VAL A 99 -25.87 2.70 -26.49
CA VAL A 99 -27.25 2.24 -26.33
C VAL A 99 -27.31 0.71 -26.37
N ARG A 100 -26.77 0.11 -27.44
CA ARG A 100 -26.61 -1.34 -27.57
C ARG A 100 -25.23 -1.80 -27.13
N PRO A 101 -25.08 -3.05 -26.64
CA PRO A 101 -23.77 -3.59 -26.29
C PRO A 101 -22.83 -3.64 -27.50
N VAL A 102 -21.54 -3.38 -27.26
CA VAL A 102 -20.47 -3.57 -28.24
C VAL A 102 -19.55 -4.65 -27.72
N VAL A 103 -19.41 -5.74 -28.46
CA VAL A 103 -18.64 -6.92 -28.05
C VAL A 103 -17.52 -7.16 -29.06
N SER A 104 -16.34 -7.49 -28.55
CA SER A 104 -15.21 -7.94 -29.36
C SER A 104 -14.56 -9.15 -28.71
N GLU A 105 -14.38 -10.21 -29.50
CA GLU A 105 -13.66 -11.42 -29.10
C GLU A 105 -12.16 -11.34 -29.44
N GLU A 106 -11.73 -10.29 -30.13
CA GLU A 106 -10.34 -10.10 -30.51
C GLU A 106 -9.45 -9.95 -29.27
N PRO A 107 -8.18 -10.41 -29.36
CA PRO A 107 -7.27 -10.39 -28.24
C PRO A 107 -6.86 -8.96 -27.88
N ILE A 108 -6.83 -8.67 -26.58
CA ILE A 108 -6.20 -7.45 -26.07
C ILE A 108 -4.68 -7.67 -26.06
N VAL A 109 -3.93 -6.77 -26.69
CA VAL A 109 -2.47 -6.84 -26.74
C VAL A 109 -1.88 -5.96 -25.64
N ASN A 110 -0.94 -6.49 -24.86
CA ASN A 110 -0.20 -5.76 -23.84
C ASN A 110 1.28 -5.70 -24.24
N GLU A 111 1.70 -4.56 -24.78
CA GLU A 111 3.07 -4.26 -25.18
C GLU A 111 3.89 -3.86 -23.95
N ARG A 112 4.50 -4.84 -23.29
CA ARG A 112 5.10 -4.64 -21.97
C ARG A 112 6.27 -3.69 -21.93
N THR A 113 7.04 -3.62 -23.01
CA THR A 113 8.24 -2.78 -23.06
C THR A 113 7.86 -1.29 -23.06
N SER A 114 6.77 -0.94 -23.73
CA SER A 114 6.21 0.42 -23.76
C SER A 114 5.18 0.66 -22.65
N GLY A 115 4.65 -0.41 -22.05
CA GLY A 115 3.50 -0.34 -21.13
C GLY A 115 2.18 -0.09 -21.86
N THR A 116 2.15 -0.15 -23.18
CA THR A 116 0.96 0.16 -24.00
C THR A 116 -0.01 -1.02 -24.00
N ILE A 117 -1.29 -0.72 -23.80
CA ILE A 117 -2.39 -1.68 -24.00
C ILE A 117 -3.13 -1.29 -25.27
N VAL A 118 -3.26 -2.26 -26.18
CA VAL A 118 -4.04 -2.12 -27.42
C VAL A 118 -5.34 -2.89 -27.26
N TYR A 119 -6.44 -2.15 -27.28
CA TYR A 119 -7.77 -2.73 -27.33
C TYR A 119 -8.23 -2.80 -28.80
N PRO A 120 -8.70 -3.95 -29.27
CA PRO A 120 -9.18 -4.09 -30.64
C PRO A 120 -10.42 -3.23 -30.92
N GLN A 121 -11.23 -3.00 -29.89
CA GLN A 121 -12.42 -2.17 -29.94
C GLN A 121 -12.46 -1.28 -28.69
N GLU A 122 -12.29 0.04 -28.86
CA GLU A 122 -12.32 1.02 -27.75
C GLU A 122 -13.66 1.00 -27.01
N TYR A 123 -14.74 0.85 -27.79
CA TYR A 123 -16.10 0.97 -27.29
C TYR A 123 -16.64 -0.35 -26.69
N GLU A 124 -15.81 -1.37 -26.43
CA GLU A 124 -16.28 -2.64 -25.85
C GLU A 124 -17.00 -2.41 -24.51
N ASN A 125 -18.32 -2.65 -24.46
CA ASN A 125 -19.14 -2.31 -23.30
C ASN A 125 -20.46 -3.12 -23.24
N PRO A 126 -21.07 -3.24 -22.05
CA PRO A 126 -22.26 -4.07 -21.85
C PRO A 126 -23.60 -3.44 -22.29
N GLY A 127 -23.59 -2.21 -22.82
CA GLY A 127 -24.77 -1.44 -23.22
C GLY A 127 -25.47 -0.72 -22.07
N LEU A 128 -26.46 0.10 -22.41
CA LEU A 128 -27.20 0.96 -21.48
C LEU A 128 -27.88 0.19 -20.34
N VAL A 129 -28.68 -0.83 -20.68
CA VAL A 129 -29.53 -1.55 -19.71
C VAL A 129 -28.70 -2.16 -18.59
N ARG A 130 -27.57 -2.81 -18.93
CA ARG A 130 -26.70 -3.44 -17.94
C ARG A 130 -25.91 -2.40 -17.14
N SER A 131 -25.52 -1.29 -17.76
CA SER A 131 -24.84 -0.18 -17.09
C SER A 131 -25.72 0.47 -16.03
N LEU A 132 -27.01 0.67 -16.30
CA LEU A 132 -27.98 1.15 -15.30
C LEU A 132 -28.09 0.17 -14.12
N SER A 133 -28.25 -1.13 -14.38
CA SER A 133 -28.33 -2.14 -13.31
C SER A 133 -27.06 -2.20 -12.45
N MET A 134 -25.89 -1.91 -13.02
CA MET A 134 -24.63 -1.82 -12.28
C MET A 134 -24.60 -0.63 -11.31
N LEU A 135 -25.13 0.52 -11.71
CA LEU A 135 -25.20 1.70 -10.86
C LEU A 135 -26.08 1.47 -9.63
N ASP A 136 -27.25 0.85 -9.81
CA ASP A 136 -28.20 0.57 -8.73
C ASP A 136 -27.62 -0.33 -7.63
N LYS A 137 -26.69 -1.22 -8.01
CA LYS A 137 -26.06 -2.19 -7.10
C LYS A 137 -24.78 -1.66 -6.43
N SER A 138 -24.33 -0.47 -6.80
CA SER A 138 -23.08 0.07 -6.30
C SER A 138 -23.15 0.44 -4.81
N LYS A 139 -22.07 0.16 -4.08
CA LYS A 139 -21.91 0.46 -2.65
C LYS A 139 -20.51 0.99 -2.31
N ASP A 140 -19.77 1.50 -3.29
CA ASP A 140 -18.39 1.98 -3.07
C ASP A 140 -18.28 3.41 -2.54
N GLY A 141 -19.35 4.21 -2.68
CA GLY A 141 -19.42 5.57 -2.13
C GLY A 141 -18.61 6.62 -2.88
N LEU A 142 -18.00 6.27 -4.02
CA LEU A 142 -17.28 7.24 -4.86
C LEU A 142 -18.22 7.89 -5.87
N PRO A 143 -18.05 9.19 -6.18
CA PRO A 143 -18.73 9.84 -7.30
C PRO A 143 -18.46 9.11 -8.62
N ARG A 144 -19.50 9.02 -9.46
CA ARG A 144 -19.47 8.26 -10.72
C ARG A 144 -19.70 9.19 -11.89
N PHE A 145 -18.76 9.19 -12.83
CA PHE A 145 -18.92 9.83 -14.12
C PHE A 145 -19.26 8.75 -15.15
N VAL A 146 -20.19 9.03 -16.06
CA VAL A 146 -20.50 8.10 -17.15
C VAL A 146 -19.96 8.68 -18.44
N ARG A 147 -19.02 7.97 -19.06
CA ARG A 147 -18.61 8.26 -20.44
C ARG A 147 -19.68 7.70 -21.38
N ILE A 148 -20.35 8.57 -22.10
CA ILE A 148 -21.35 8.19 -23.11
C ILE A 148 -20.79 8.44 -24.50
N ALA A 149 -21.04 7.49 -25.39
CA ALA A 149 -20.54 7.55 -26.76
C ALA A 149 -21.61 7.06 -27.74
N PRO A 150 -21.63 7.57 -28.97
CA PRO A 150 -22.38 6.95 -30.04
C PRO A 150 -21.80 5.58 -30.38
N GLU A 151 -22.62 4.71 -30.95
CA GLU A 151 -22.19 3.41 -31.46
C GLU A 151 -21.24 3.60 -32.65
N PRO A 152 -20.23 2.72 -32.82
CA PRO A 152 -19.32 2.80 -33.96
C PRO A 152 -20.07 2.83 -35.29
N ARG A 153 -19.66 3.72 -36.21
CA ARG A 153 -20.25 3.92 -37.55
C ARG A 153 -21.69 4.46 -37.57
N SER A 154 -22.16 5.06 -36.47
CA SER A 154 -23.43 5.80 -36.49
C SER A 154 -23.33 7.04 -37.39
N SER A 155 -24.39 7.38 -38.12
CA SER A 155 -24.49 8.69 -38.77
C SER A 155 -24.61 9.82 -37.74
N SER A 156 -24.40 11.08 -38.13
CA SER A 156 -24.50 12.22 -37.22
C SER A 156 -25.86 12.30 -36.51
N ASP A 157 -26.96 12.10 -37.22
CA ASP A 157 -28.30 12.08 -36.64
C ASP A 157 -28.48 10.94 -35.64
N GLN A 158 -28.01 9.73 -35.99
CA GLN A 158 -28.06 8.58 -35.10
C GLN A 158 -27.21 8.79 -33.85
N ALA A 159 -26.02 9.36 -34.00
CA ALA A 159 -25.11 9.64 -32.90
C ALA A 159 -25.74 10.60 -31.89
N ILE A 160 -26.38 11.67 -32.39
CA ILE A 160 -27.11 12.62 -31.54
C ILE A 160 -28.23 11.90 -30.81
N GLU A 161 -29.13 11.20 -31.50
CA GLU A 161 -30.25 10.50 -30.86
C GLU A 161 -29.79 9.47 -29.82
N GLN A 162 -28.71 8.75 -30.07
CA GLN A 162 -28.12 7.84 -29.08
C GLN A 162 -27.60 8.56 -27.84
N LEU A 163 -26.85 9.66 -28.02
CA LEU A 163 -26.36 10.47 -26.90
C LEU A 163 -27.54 11.07 -26.09
N ARG A 164 -28.61 11.50 -26.78
CA ARG A 164 -29.84 12.00 -26.15
C ARG A 164 -30.47 10.96 -25.23
N LEU A 165 -30.66 9.74 -25.75
CA LEU A 165 -31.21 8.61 -24.99
C LEU A 165 -30.35 8.26 -23.77
N LEU A 166 -29.02 8.25 -23.94
CA LEU A 166 -28.09 7.92 -22.86
C LEU A 166 -28.14 8.96 -21.75
N VAL A 167 -28.10 10.26 -22.07
CA VAL A 167 -28.24 11.31 -21.05
C VAL A 167 -29.58 11.19 -20.34
N GLN A 168 -30.69 11.07 -21.08
CA GLN A 168 -32.01 10.97 -20.47
C GLN A 168 -32.10 9.80 -19.49
N ALA A 169 -31.57 8.63 -19.86
CA ALA A 169 -31.59 7.45 -19.01
C ALA A 169 -30.74 7.60 -17.75
N PHE A 170 -29.52 8.14 -17.86
CA PHE A 170 -28.61 8.28 -16.72
C PHE A 170 -28.92 9.50 -15.84
N SER A 171 -29.56 10.54 -16.35
CA SER A 171 -29.97 11.71 -15.56
C SER A 171 -30.97 11.36 -14.47
N LEU A 172 -31.70 10.24 -14.62
CA LEU A 172 -32.61 9.68 -13.62
C LEU A 172 -31.88 8.89 -12.51
N THR A 173 -30.55 8.80 -12.58
CA THR A 173 -29.71 8.05 -11.63
C THR A 173 -28.80 8.97 -10.82
N LYS A 174 -28.14 8.42 -9.79
CA LYS A 174 -27.24 9.16 -8.88
C LYS A 174 -25.82 9.35 -9.42
N VAL A 175 -25.67 9.52 -10.74
CA VAL A 175 -24.35 9.82 -11.34
C VAL A 175 -23.98 11.28 -11.09
N ALA A 176 -22.68 11.53 -10.95
CA ALA A 176 -22.14 12.86 -10.66
C ALA A 176 -21.97 13.72 -11.92
N GLY A 177 -21.76 13.08 -13.07
CA GLY A 177 -21.52 13.77 -14.32
C GLY A 177 -21.36 12.85 -15.52
N PHE A 178 -21.15 13.48 -16.67
CA PHE A 178 -21.03 12.86 -17.98
C PHE A 178 -19.73 13.27 -18.66
N TYR A 179 -19.05 12.31 -19.29
CA TYR A 179 -18.08 12.58 -20.36
C TYR A 179 -18.76 12.28 -21.69
N ILE A 180 -18.97 13.31 -22.51
CA ILE A 180 -19.85 13.23 -23.67
C ILE A 180 -19.01 13.29 -24.94
N GLU A 181 -19.00 12.19 -25.69
CA GLU A 181 -18.27 12.07 -26.96
C GLU A 181 -19.11 12.62 -28.12
N ALA A 182 -19.22 13.96 -28.14
CA ALA A 182 -19.93 14.72 -29.17
C ALA A 182 -19.00 15.26 -30.29
N LEU A 183 -17.74 14.82 -30.30
CA LEU A 183 -16.74 15.18 -31.32
C LEU A 183 -16.24 13.92 -32.02
N ALA A 184 -16.02 14.03 -33.32
CA ALA A 184 -15.38 13.03 -34.15
C ALA A 184 -14.11 13.61 -34.79
N ALA A 185 -12.97 12.94 -34.58
CA ALA A 185 -11.65 13.44 -35.01
C ALA A 185 -11.48 13.46 -36.54
N ASP A 186 -12.22 12.60 -37.25
CA ASP A 186 -12.26 12.48 -38.70
C ASP A 186 -13.30 13.40 -39.37
N SER A 187 -14.17 14.06 -38.59
CA SER A 187 -15.15 15.03 -39.10
C SER A 187 -14.56 16.42 -39.30
N SER A 188 -15.21 17.19 -40.17
CA SER A 188 -14.86 18.60 -40.40
C SER A 188 -15.20 19.49 -39.20
N LEU A 189 -14.64 20.70 -39.16
CA LEU A 189 -14.93 21.69 -38.12
C LEU A 189 -16.43 22.03 -38.06
N ASP A 190 -17.05 22.25 -39.22
CA ASP A 190 -18.46 22.66 -39.32
C ASP A 190 -19.39 21.53 -38.85
N GLU A 191 -19.11 20.27 -39.21
CA GLU A 191 -19.87 19.12 -38.74
C GLU A 191 -19.79 18.96 -37.21
N ASN A 192 -18.58 19.06 -36.66
CA ASN A 192 -18.37 18.99 -35.20
C ASN A 192 -19.07 20.14 -34.47
N LEU A 193 -19.01 21.38 -35.00
CA LEU A 193 -19.72 22.53 -34.42
C LEU A 193 -21.23 22.32 -34.43
N VAL A 194 -21.79 21.89 -35.56
CA VAL A 194 -23.23 21.60 -35.69
C VAL A 194 -23.66 20.52 -34.70
N GLN A 195 -22.91 19.43 -34.60
CA GLN A 195 -23.22 18.32 -33.69
C GLN A 195 -23.23 18.77 -32.22
N VAL A 196 -22.21 19.51 -31.78
CA VAL A 196 -22.15 20.02 -30.40
C VAL A 196 -23.27 21.02 -30.12
N GLN A 197 -23.61 21.89 -31.08
CA GLN A 197 -24.70 22.85 -30.94
C GLN A 197 -26.08 22.15 -30.87
N GLN A 198 -26.34 21.17 -31.73
CA GLN A 198 -27.58 20.39 -31.73
C GLN A 198 -27.75 19.59 -30.44
N PHE A 199 -26.67 19.01 -29.92
CA PHE A 199 -26.68 18.34 -28.64
C PHE A 199 -26.94 19.33 -27.49
N SER A 200 -26.28 20.49 -27.50
CA SER A 200 -26.48 21.52 -26.46
C SER A 200 -27.90 22.08 -26.46
N ALA A 201 -28.48 22.30 -27.65
CA ALA A 201 -29.87 22.73 -27.81
C ALA A 201 -30.84 21.68 -27.25
N PHE A 202 -30.56 20.39 -27.45
CA PHE A 202 -31.37 19.32 -26.88
C PHE A 202 -31.36 19.32 -25.35
N ILE A 203 -30.18 19.40 -24.72
CA ILE A 203 -30.11 19.40 -23.25
C ILE A 203 -30.90 20.58 -22.68
N ARG A 204 -30.85 21.75 -23.33
CA ARG A 204 -31.64 22.93 -22.95
C ARG A 204 -33.14 22.77 -23.16
N SER A 205 -33.56 21.93 -24.12
CA SER A 205 -34.96 21.64 -24.39
C SER A 205 -35.58 20.62 -23.43
N MET A 206 -34.77 19.94 -22.60
CA MET A 206 -35.30 19.03 -21.59
C MET A 206 -36.16 19.79 -20.58
N PRO A 207 -37.33 19.25 -20.17
CA PRO A 207 -38.21 19.90 -19.20
C PRO A 207 -37.51 20.23 -17.87
N GLU A 208 -36.62 19.33 -17.44
CA GLU A 208 -35.70 19.54 -16.33
C GLU A 208 -34.27 19.38 -16.86
N ALA A 209 -33.50 20.46 -16.82
CA ALA A 209 -32.10 20.40 -17.19
C ALA A 209 -31.36 19.44 -16.23
N PRO A 210 -30.50 18.53 -16.74
CA PRO A 210 -29.68 17.67 -15.90
C PRO A 210 -28.87 18.51 -14.90
N SER A 211 -28.92 18.14 -13.62
CA SER A 211 -28.12 18.78 -12.57
C SER A 211 -26.67 18.27 -12.53
N GLN A 212 -26.40 17.20 -13.28
CA GLN A 212 -25.11 16.53 -13.36
C GLN A 212 -24.11 17.34 -14.19
N LEU A 213 -22.83 17.26 -13.82
CA LEU A 213 -21.76 17.96 -14.53
C LEU A 213 -21.56 17.39 -15.93
N SER A 214 -21.42 18.24 -16.94
CA SER A 214 -21.17 17.79 -18.32
C SER A 214 -19.79 18.23 -18.81
N PHE A 215 -19.03 17.25 -19.28
CA PHE A 215 -17.68 17.43 -19.80
C PHE A 215 -17.61 16.97 -21.25
N LEU A 216 -17.08 17.82 -22.12
CA LEU A 216 -16.84 17.47 -23.51
C LEU A 216 -15.69 16.47 -23.59
N TYR A 217 -15.93 15.26 -24.10
CA TYR A 217 -14.86 14.30 -24.34
C TYR A 217 -14.14 14.67 -25.63
N ILE A 218 -12.83 14.93 -25.51
CA ILE A 218 -11.96 15.30 -26.61
C ILE A 218 -11.05 14.09 -26.91
N PRO A 219 -11.20 13.42 -28.07
CA PRO A 219 -10.27 12.39 -28.51
C PRO A 219 -8.83 12.91 -28.50
N LEU A 220 -7.86 12.05 -28.15
CA LEU A 220 -6.47 12.48 -28.01
C LEU A 220 -5.88 12.96 -29.35
N ASP A 221 -6.28 12.29 -30.43
CA ASP A 221 -5.96 12.57 -31.82
C ASP A 221 -6.82 13.68 -32.45
N PHE A 222 -7.72 14.31 -31.70
CA PHE A 222 -8.54 15.41 -32.21
C PHE A 222 -7.66 16.62 -32.63
N PRO A 223 -7.83 17.20 -33.84
CA PRO A 223 -6.97 18.26 -34.34
C PRO A 223 -6.97 19.53 -33.47
N ASN A 224 -5.77 19.96 -33.05
CA ASN A 224 -5.60 21.15 -32.20
C ASN A 224 -6.14 22.44 -32.86
N ALA A 225 -5.98 22.58 -34.18
CA ALA A 225 -6.50 23.73 -34.93
C ALA A 225 -8.04 23.82 -34.86
N GLN A 226 -8.74 22.69 -35.02
CA GLN A 226 -10.21 22.68 -34.86
C GLN A 226 -10.61 23.00 -33.42
N LEU A 227 -9.88 22.45 -32.45
CA LEU A 227 -10.17 22.65 -31.03
C LEU A 227 -10.09 24.14 -30.62
N GLN A 228 -9.12 24.88 -31.17
CA GLN A 228 -8.99 26.34 -30.96
C GLN A 228 -10.23 27.12 -31.39
N HIS A 229 -10.95 26.65 -32.42
CA HIS A 229 -12.17 27.30 -32.90
C HIS A 229 -13.41 26.86 -32.11
N ILE A 230 -13.45 25.61 -31.62
CA ILE A 230 -14.59 25.08 -30.87
C ILE A 230 -14.64 25.64 -29.44
N LEU A 231 -13.51 25.65 -28.71
CA LEU A 231 -13.50 26.02 -27.28
C LEU A 231 -14.10 27.39 -26.96
N PRO A 232 -13.83 28.48 -27.71
CA PRO A 232 -14.36 29.80 -27.39
C PRO A 232 -15.89 29.90 -27.52
N VAL A 233 -16.50 29.11 -28.40
CA VAL A 233 -17.95 29.14 -28.65
C VAL A 233 -18.75 28.14 -27.81
N MET A 234 -18.07 27.31 -27.01
CA MET A 234 -18.73 26.35 -26.12
C MET A 234 -19.60 27.06 -25.06
N ASP A 235 -20.78 26.52 -24.81
CA ASP A 235 -21.71 27.05 -23.81
C ASP A 235 -21.23 26.76 -22.37
N ARG A 236 -20.77 27.80 -21.67
CA ARG A 236 -20.27 27.70 -20.28
C ARG A 236 -21.35 27.45 -19.24
N GLY A 237 -22.62 27.62 -19.58
CA GLY A 237 -23.74 27.28 -18.70
C GLY A 237 -24.07 25.79 -18.71
N LEU A 238 -23.73 25.10 -19.80
CA LEU A 238 -23.97 23.65 -19.97
C LEU A 238 -22.71 22.83 -19.68
N TRP A 239 -21.58 23.24 -20.27
CA TRP A 239 -20.33 22.49 -20.19
C TRP A 239 -19.48 23.00 -19.03
N THR A 240 -19.23 22.12 -18.07
CA THR A 240 -18.36 22.39 -16.91
C THR A 240 -16.88 22.42 -17.33
N GLY A 241 -16.53 21.68 -18.37
CA GLY A 241 -15.15 21.47 -18.77
C GLY A 241 -15.02 20.48 -19.92
N CYS A 242 -13.82 19.92 -20.06
CA CYS A 242 -13.53 18.85 -21.00
C CYS A 242 -12.74 17.70 -20.36
N MET A 243 -12.82 16.53 -20.99
CA MET A 243 -12.06 15.34 -20.67
C MET A 243 -11.20 14.96 -21.87
N ILE A 244 -9.87 14.95 -21.69
CA ILE A 244 -8.94 14.51 -22.72
C ILE A 244 -8.80 12.99 -22.64
N GLY A 245 -9.19 12.34 -23.74
CA GLY A 245 -9.11 10.91 -23.92
C GLY A 245 -7.67 10.37 -23.86
N GLY A 246 -7.53 9.12 -23.42
CA GLY A 246 -6.24 8.44 -23.31
C GLY A 246 -5.93 7.52 -24.48
N ALA A 247 -6.86 7.38 -25.42
CA ALA A 247 -6.77 6.46 -26.56
C ALA A 247 -6.19 7.16 -27.79
N LEU A 248 -5.20 6.54 -28.42
CA LEU A 248 -4.79 6.83 -29.80
C LEU A 248 -5.40 5.79 -30.73
N ARG A 249 -6.25 6.26 -31.66
CA ARG A 249 -6.91 5.37 -32.62
C ARG A 249 -5.98 5.07 -33.79
N THR A 250 -5.95 3.80 -34.16
CA THR A 250 -5.28 3.33 -35.38
C THR A 250 -6.26 3.35 -36.55
N PRO A 251 -5.79 3.42 -37.80
CA PRO A 251 -6.66 3.34 -38.98
C PRO A 251 -7.53 2.06 -39.02
N GLY A 252 -7.09 0.98 -38.37
CA GLY A 252 -7.85 -0.28 -38.25
C GLY A 252 -8.92 -0.28 -37.16
N GLY A 253 -9.12 0.82 -36.43
CA GLY A 253 -10.13 0.95 -35.38
C GLY A 253 -9.67 0.50 -33.98
N ALA A 254 -8.47 -0.08 -33.85
CA ALA A 254 -7.90 -0.40 -32.54
C ALA A 254 -7.46 0.86 -31.79
N ALA A 255 -7.57 0.84 -30.47
CA ALA A 255 -7.20 1.94 -29.58
C ALA A 255 -5.98 1.58 -28.72
N ARG A 256 -4.95 2.44 -28.78
CA ARG A 256 -3.71 2.30 -28.02
C ARG A 256 -3.74 3.21 -26.79
N PHE A 257 -3.52 2.65 -25.60
CA PHE A 257 -3.40 3.37 -24.34
C PHE A 257 -2.01 3.15 -23.78
N GLY A 258 -1.21 4.21 -23.66
CA GLY A 258 0.14 4.11 -23.15
C GLY A 258 0.80 5.46 -22.95
N LEU A 259 2.09 5.42 -22.60
CA LEU A 259 2.89 6.61 -22.30
C LEU A 259 3.04 7.52 -23.53
N GLU A 260 2.91 6.98 -24.75
CA GLU A 260 2.98 7.74 -26.00
C GLU A 260 1.92 8.85 -26.08
N GLY A 261 0.78 8.69 -25.39
CA GLY A 261 -0.28 9.70 -25.37
C GLY A 261 0.02 10.92 -24.50
N LYS A 262 1.05 10.86 -23.64
CA LYS A 262 1.35 11.89 -22.65
C LYS A 262 1.71 13.22 -23.30
N SER A 263 2.61 13.23 -24.27
CA SER A 263 3.09 14.46 -24.92
C SER A 263 1.94 15.21 -25.60
N LEU A 264 1.11 14.48 -26.36
CA LEU A 264 -0.08 15.02 -27.02
C LEU A 264 -1.08 15.61 -26.02
N ALA A 265 -1.27 14.94 -24.89
CA ALA A 265 -2.15 15.45 -23.84
C ALA A 265 -1.59 16.73 -23.21
N LEU A 266 -0.29 16.79 -22.90
CA LEU A 266 0.32 18.00 -22.34
C LEU A 266 0.20 19.20 -23.29
N GLU A 267 0.44 18.99 -24.59
CA GLU A 267 0.24 20.02 -25.61
C GLU A 267 -1.21 20.50 -25.64
N LYS A 268 -2.18 19.56 -25.67
CA LYS A 268 -3.60 19.88 -25.72
C LYS A 268 -4.09 20.59 -24.45
N ILE A 269 -3.60 20.21 -23.27
CA ILE A 269 -3.91 20.88 -22.00
C ILE A 269 -3.43 22.33 -22.03
N ARG A 270 -2.18 22.58 -22.44
CA ARG A 270 -1.62 23.93 -22.53
C ARG A 270 -2.42 24.78 -23.51
N LEU A 271 -2.75 24.22 -24.67
CA LEU A 271 -3.58 24.87 -25.67
C LEU A 271 -4.95 25.28 -25.11
N ILE A 272 -5.65 24.36 -24.41
CA ILE A 272 -6.95 24.68 -23.80
C ILE A 272 -6.80 25.80 -22.77
N ARG A 273 -5.70 25.83 -22.00
CA ARG A 273 -5.43 26.89 -21.01
C ARG A 273 -5.10 28.24 -21.62
N GLU A 274 -4.51 28.27 -22.81
CA GLU A 274 -4.34 29.49 -23.61
C GLU A 274 -5.68 30.02 -24.12
N CYS A 275 -6.60 29.13 -24.52
CA CYS A 275 -7.92 29.52 -25.00
C CYS A 275 -8.91 29.89 -23.86
N VAL A 276 -8.81 29.24 -22.69
CA VAL A 276 -9.80 29.37 -21.62
C VAL A 276 -9.14 29.35 -20.22
N PRO A 277 -9.39 30.36 -19.37
CA PRO A 277 -8.86 30.39 -18.01
C PRO A 277 -9.37 29.25 -17.13
N ALA A 278 -8.52 28.75 -16.22
CA ALA A 278 -8.82 27.62 -15.33
C ALA A 278 -10.11 27.80 -14.51
N LYS A 279 -10.39 29.02 -14.02
CA LYS A 279 -11.60 29.33 -13.25
C LYS A 279 -12.93 29.10 -14.00
N ASN A 280 -12.89 29.05 -15.33
CA ASN A 280 -14.07 28.98 -16.18
C ASN A 280 -14.24 27.63 -16.88
N TRP A 281 -13.25 26.73 -16.79
CA TRP A 281 -13.25 25.49 -17.55
C TRP A 281 -12.35 24.44 -16.91
N LEU A 282 -12.95 23.35 -16.42
CA LEU A 282 -12.20 22.24 -15.84
C LEU A 282 -11.60 21.34 -16.93
N ILE A 283 -10.40 20.82 -16.70
CA ILE A 283 -9.72 19.87 -17.60
C ILE A 283 -9.46 18.58 -16.85
N HIS A 284 -10.09 17.49 -17.30
CA HIS A 284 -9.75 16.15 -16.89
C HIS A 284 -8.85 15.51 -17.96
N SER A 285 -7.96 14.60 -17.57
CA SER A 285 -7.12 13.85 -18.53
C SER A 285 -6.94 12.40 -18.12
N SER A 286 -6.96 11.49 -19.10
CA SER A 286 -6.65 10.06 -18.90
C SER A 286 -5.37 9.60 -19.59
N ALA A 287 -4.61 10.52 -20.20
CA ALA A 287 -3.58 10.15 -21.15
C ALA A 287 -2.20 9.98 -20.51
N GLY A 288 -1.61 8.79 -20.65
CA GLY A 288 -0.18 8.56 -20.47
C GLY A 288 0.35 8.74 -19.05
N ILE A 289 -0.41 8.33 -18.03
CA ILE A 289 -0.01 8.43 -16.62
C ILE A 289 0.42 7.05 -16.10
N HIS A 290 1.73 6.78 -16.12
CA HIS A 290 2.32 5.50 -15.71
C HIS A 290 3.10 5.61 -14.40
N GLU A 291 3.58 6.79 -14.03
CA GLU A 291 4.30 7.01 -12.79
C GLU A 291 3.92 8.35 -12.12
N PRO A 292 4.27 8.57 -10.84
CA PRO A 292 3.90 9.80 -10.15
C PRO A 292 4.38 11.08 -10.83
N GLN A 293 5.55 11.04 -11.47
CA GLN A 293 6.02 12.18 -12.26
C GLN A 293 5.03 12.57 -13.37
N ASP A 294 4.47 11.60 -14.09
CA ASP A 294 3.53 11.88 -15.18
C ASP A 294 2.32 12.65 -14.67
N ALA A 295 1.78 12.23 -13.52
CA ALA A 295 0.66 12.91 -12.89
C ALA A 295 1.02 14.34 -12.47
N VAL A 296 2.19 14.54 -11.85
CA VAL A 296 2.65 15.87 -11.43
C VAL A 296 2.84 16.79 -12.64
N GLU A 297 3.43 16.30 -13.73
CA GLU A 297 3.60 17.07 -14.96
C GLU A 297 2.27 17.44 -15.62
N THR A 298 1.32 16.51 -15.68
CA THR A 298 -0.02 16.75 -16.24
C THR A 298 -0.82 17.76 -15.41
N LEU A 299 -0.76 17.69 -14.08
CA LEU A 299 -1.37 18.69 -13.20
C LEU A 299 -0.71 20.06 -13.37
N ARG A 300 0.62 20.13 -13.42
CA ARG A 300 1.36 21.39 -13.66
C ARG A 300 1.08 22.01 -15.02
N ALA A 301 0.81 21.20 -16.05
CA ALA A 301 0.38 21.70 -17.35
C ALA A 301 -1.00 22.38 -17.31
N GLY A 302 -1.78 22.12 -16.26
CA GLY A 302 -3.05 22.78 -16.00
C GLY A 302 -4.25 21.84 -15.95
N ALA A 303 -4.07 20.52 -15.94
CA ALA A 303 -5.18 19.60 -15.67
C ALA A 303 -5.64 19.73 -14.21
N ASP A 304 -6.94 19.60 -13.98
CA ASP A 304 -7.55 19.65 -12.64
C ASP A 304 -7.70 18.24 -12.04
N GLN A 305 -8.04 17.25 -12.89
CA GLN A 305 -8.28 15.87 -12.47
C GLN A 305 -7.63 14.89 -13.45
N LEU A 306 -7.25 13.72 -12.95
CA LEU A 306 -6.56 12.69 -13.73
C LEU A 306 -7.30 11.36 -13.64
N LEU A 307 -7.31 10.55 -14.70
CA LEU A 307 -7.86 9.20 -14.69
C LEU A 307 -6.80 8.17 -15.08
N LEU A 308 -6.70 7.07 -14.35
CA LEU A 308 -5.71 6.02 -14.62
C LEU A 308 -6.28 4.88 -15.46
N ASN A 309 -5.50 4.41 -16.44
CA ASN A 309 -5.83 3.31 -17.35
C ASN A 309 -4.66 2.29 -17.49
N SER A 310 -3.93 2.26 -18.61
CA SER A 310 -2.80 1.36 -18.88
C SER A 310 -1.73 1.46 -17.79
N GLY A 311 -1.45 2.66 -17.30
CA GLY A 311 -0.49 2.86 -16.22
C GLY A 311 -0.84 2.13 -14.92
N LEU A 312 -2.14 1.96 -14.60
CA LEU A 312 -2.55 1.16 -13.44
C LEU A 312 -2.22 -0.32 -13.62
N VAL A 313 -2.37 -0.83 -14.85
CA VAL A 313 -2.07 -2.23 -15.18
C VAL A 313 -0.55 -2.45 -15.22
N ASP A 314 0.21 -1.53 -15.80
CA ASP A 314 1.65 -1.68 -15.91
C ASP A 314 2.37 -1.46 -14.57
N SER A 315 2.09 -0.33 -13.93
CA SER A 315 2.77 0.10 -12.70
C SER A 315 2.18 -0.52 -11.45
N GLY A 316 0.96 -1.02 -11.54
CA GLY A 316 0.30 -1.77 -10.50
C GLY A 316 -0.61 -0.96 -9.59
N PRO A 317 -1.38 -1.65 -8.74
CA PRO A 317 -2.40 -1.10 -7.87
C PRO A 317 -1.89 -0.09 -6.81
N GLY A 318 -0.59 0.01 -6.54
CA GLY A 318 -0.02 1.04 -5.67
C GLY A 318 0.18 2.40 -6.36
N LEU A 319 0.04 2.48 -7.69
CA LEU A 319 0.22 3.73 -8.44
C LEU A 319 -0.65 4.91 -7.92
N PRO A 320 -1.96 4.76 -7.62
CA PRO A 320 -2.75 5.89 -7.14
C PRO A 320 -2.22 6.44 -5.81
N LYS A 321 -1.80 5.56 -4.89
CA LYS A 321 -1.17 5.97 -3.62
C LYS A 321 0.10 6.77 -3.87
N ARG A 322 0.99 6.28 -4.73
CA ARG A 322 2.26 6.97 -5.05
C ARG A 322 2.02 8.34 -5.70
N ILE A 323 1.00 8.46 -6.56
CA ILE A 323 0.61 9.76 -7.14
C ILE A 323 0.05 10.68 -6.05
N ASN A 324 -0.86 10.19 -5.21
CA ASN A 324 -1.44 10.94 -4.10
C ASN A 324 -0.35 11.49 -3.15
N GLU A 325 0.66 10.68 -2.82
CA GLU A 325 1.82 11.10 -2.03
C GLU A 325 2.63 12.20 -2.73
N ALA A 326 2.82 12.12 -4.05
CA ALA A 326 3.50 13.15 -4.84
C ALA A 326 2.71 14.47 -4.88
N VAL A 327 1.39 14.41 -5.04
CA VAL A 327 0.51 15.59 -5.02
C VAL A 327 0.52 16.26 -3.64
N ILE A 328 0.50 15.48 -2.55
CA ILE A 328 0.63 16.03 -1.19
C ILE A 328 1.98 16.75 -1.04
N HIS A 329 3.08 16.11 -1.47
CA HIS A 329 4.41 16.71 -1.40
C HIS A 329 4.47 18.06 -2.15
N GLU A 330 3.92 18.13 -3.36
CA GLU A 330 3.82 19.36 -4.14
C GLU A 330 3.03 20.45 -3.40
N ARG A 331 1.84 20.11 -2.88
CA ARG A 331 0.98 21.05 -2.11
C ARG A 331 1.68 21.57 -0.85
N LEU A 332 2.58 20.78 -0.25
CA LEU A 332 3.29 21.14 0.98
C LEU A 332 4.63 21.85 0.74
N SER A 333 5.20 21.79 -0.46
CA SER A 333 6.55 22.27 -0.80
C SER A 333 6.83 23.73 -0.44
N GLY A 334 5.79 24.58 -0.34
CA GLY A 334 5.89 25.98 0.09
C GLY A 334 5.40 26.26 1.52
N THR A 335 4.99 25.25 2.28
CA THR A 335 4.41 25.44 3.61
C THR A 335 5.45 25.28 4.72
N PRO A 336 5.45 26.14 5.77
CA PRO A 336 6.37 26.01 6.89
C PRO A 336 6.30 24.62 7.52
N THR A 337 7.46 24.07 7.90
CA THR A 337 7.51 22.78 8.60
C THR A 337 6.95 22.96 10.02
N PRO A 338 6.02 22.09 10.47
CA PRO A 338 5.51 22.15 11.83
C PRO A 338 6.65 21.99 12.84
N VAL A 339 6.59 22.75 13.93
CA VAL A 339 7.52 22.57 15.04
C VAL A 339 7.33 21.16 15.61
N PRO A 340 8.39 20.36 15.76
CA PRO A 340 8.25 19.02 16.31
C PRO A 340 7.72 19.08 17.75
N PRO A 341 6.87 18.13 18.15
CA PRO A 341 6.35 18.09 19.52
C PRO A 341 7.49 17.92 20.53
N SER A 342 7.30 18.45 21.74
CA SER A 342 8.28 18.31 22.83
C SER A 342 8.58 16.83 23.11
N PHE A 343 9.81 16.54 23.52
CA PHE A 343 10.28 15.19 23.86
C PHE A 343 9.29 14.41 24.75
N TRP A 344 8.79 15.06 25.81
CA TRP A 344 7.90 14.46 26.82
C TRP A 344 6.44 14.28 26.40
N LYS A 345 6.06 14.70 25.18
CA LYS A 345 4.66 14.61 24.74
C LYS A 345 4.26 13.18 24.40
N HIS A 346 5.12 12.47 23.66
CA HIS A 346 4.90 11.09 23.24
C HIS A 346 6.21 10.39 22.83
N TRP A 347 6.91 10.90 21.80
CA TRP A 347 7.98 10.18 21.13
C TRP A 347 9.22 9.95 22.02
N GLY A 348 9.49 10.85 22.98
CA GLY A 348 10.57 10.67 23.95
C GLY A 348 10.31 9.52 24.91
N TRP A 349 9.05 9.27 25.31
CA TRP A 349 8.68 8.11 26.14
C TRP A 349 8.94 6.79 25.39
N MET A 350 8.69 6.75 24.08
CA MET A 350 9.03 5.58 23.27
C MET A 350 10.55 5.39 23.17
N CYS A 351 11.33 6.47 23.08
CA CYS A 351 12.78 6.37 23.15
C CYS A 351 13.28 5.84 24.49
N LEU A 352 12.71 6.30 25.61
CA LEU A 352 13.06 5.81 26.95
C LEU A 352 12.68 4.35 27.14
N LEU A 353 11.49 3.94 26.67
CA LEU A 353 11.08 2.54 26.67
C LEU A 353 12.06 1.68 25.86
N GLY A 354 12.42 2.14 24.64
CA GLY A 354 13.40 1.44 23.81
C GLY A 354 14.76 1.28 24.49
N LEU A 355 15.26 2.32 25.16
CA LEU A 355 16.50 2.25 25.96
C LEU A 355 16.36 1.28 27.15
N GLY A 356 15.21 1.29 27.84
CA GLY A 356 14.92 0.34 28.91
C GLY A 356 14.92 -1.11 28.45
N MET A 357 14.34 -1.38 27.27
CA MET A 357 14.37 -2.72 26.65
C MET A 357 15.78 -3.15 26.25
N ILE A 358 16.60 -2.25 25.71
CA ILE A 358 18.01 -2.53 25.41
C ILE A 358 18.77 -2.87 26.70
N PHE A 359 18.62 -2.05 27.74
CA PHE A 359 19.27 -2.28 29.02
C PHE A 359 18.85 -3.61 29.64
N GLY A 360 17.54 -3.87 29.71
CA GLY A 360 17.00 -5.13 30.21
C GLY A 360 17.49 -6.34 29.42
N GLY A 361 17.56 -6.23 28.08
CA GLY A 361 18.09 -7.28 27.22
C GLY A 361 19.59 -7.53 27.45
N VAL A 362 20.41 -6.49 27.63
CA VAL A 362 21.84 -6.65 27.97
C VAL A 362 22.01 -7.32 29.33
N VAL A 363 21.23 -6.91 30.34
CA VAL A 363 21.28 -7.53 31.68
C VAL A 363 20.84 -9.00 31.59
N ALA A 364 19.75 -9.30 30.89
CA ALA A 364 19.27 -10.66 30.67
C ALA A 364 20.32 -11.53 29.95
N TRP A 365 21.02 -10.98 28.96
CA TRP A 365 22.11 -11.67 28.28
C TRP A 365 23.23 -12.04 29.26
N LEU A 366 23.72 -11.06 30.03
CA LEU A 366 24.82 -11.28 30.98
C LEU A 366 24.45 -12.33 32.03
N ILE A 367 23.20 -12.33 32.52
CA ILE A 367 22.68 -13.34 33.44
C ILE A 367 22.64 -14.72 32.77
N ALA A 368 22.11 -14.79 31.55
CA ALA A 368 21.96 -16.04 30.81
C ALA A 368 23.30 -16.68 30.41
N GLU A 369 24.36 -15.89 30.25
CA GLU A 369 25.71 -16.36 29.97
C GLU A 369 26.46 -16.80 31.24
N SER A 370 26.16 -16.20 32.40
CA SER A 370 26.91 -16.42 33.64
C SER A 370 26.24 -17.41 34.60
N SER A 371 25.14 -16.99 35.25
CA SER A 371 24.48 -17.76 36.29
C SER A 371 23.44 -18.73 35.72
N VAL A 372 22.82 -18.38 34.59
CA VAL A 372 21.67 -19.05 33.97
C VAL A 372 20.43 -19.02 34.87
N LEU A 373 20.53 -19.49 36.11
CA LEU A 373 19.51 -19.41 37.17
C LEU A 373 19.77 -18.19 38.06
N LEU A 374 18.68 -17.54 38.47
CA LEU A 374 18.68 -16.46 39.45
C LEU A 374 18.28 -16.99 40.84
N PRO A 375 18.56 -16.25 41.94
CA PRO A 375 18.23 -16.72 43.29
C PRO A 375 16.76 -17.11 43.48
N TYR A 376 15.83 -16.37 42.87
CA TYR A 376 14.41 -16.71 42.93
C TYR A 376 14.04 -17.93 42.07
N ASP A 377 14.83 -18.28 41.05
CA ASP A 377 14.67 -19.52 40.29
C ASP A 377 15.06 -20.70 41.19
N GLU A 378 16.18 -20.59 41.91
CA GLU A 378 16.64 -21.60 42.88
C GLU A 378 15.65 -21.77 44.04
N ASP A 379 15.14 -20.66 44.60
CA ASP A 379 14.10 -20.69 45.65
C ASP A 379 12.82 -21.36 45.15
N TYR A 380 12.42 -21.09 43.91
CA TYR A 380 11.26 -21.73 43.30
C TYR A 380 11.47 -23.23 43.15
N LEU A 381 12.61 -23.64 42.60
CA LEU A 381 12.95 -25.05 42.39
C LEU A 381 13.22 -25.79 43.71
N GLY A 382 13.67 -25.09 44.75
CA GLY A 382 14.23 -25.69 45.96
C GLY A 382 15.54 -26.45 45.70
N MET A 383 16.28 -26.04 44.66
CA MET A 383 17.52 -26.68 44.20
C MET A 383 18.52 -25.61 43.79
N ALA A 384 19.78 -25.78 44.18
CA ALA A 384 20.87 -24.94 43.71
C ALA A 384 21.26 -25.29 42.27
N ARG A 385 21.88 -24.33 41.56
CA ARG A 385 22.32 -24.50 40.17
C ARG A 385 23.17 -25.76 39.92
N ASP A 386 24.10 -26.07 40.82
CA ASP A 386 24.96 -27.26 40.69
C ASP A 386 24.16 -28.56 40.80
N GLU A 387 23.09 -28.58 41.61
CA GLU A 387 22.18 -29.71 41.72
C GLU A 387 21.35 -29.88 40.45
N VAL A 388 20.87 -28.79 39.84
CA VAL A 388 20.18 -28.83 38.54
C VAL A 388 21.11 -29.35 37.44
N GLY A 389 22.37 -28.91 37.42
CA GLY A 389 23.37 -29.41 36.47
C GLY A 389 23.69 -30.90 36.62
N ARG A 390 23.50 -31.48 37.82
CA ARG A 390 23.64 -32.94 38.05
C ARG A 390 22.46 -33.74 37.54
N ILE A 391 21.26 -33.16 37.40
CA ILE A 391 20.11 -33.83 36.77
C ILE A 391 20.43 -34.10 35.30
N ASN A 392 20.96 -33.09 34.61
CA ASN A 392 21.32 -33.19 33.20
C ASN A 392 22.31 -32.09 32.82
N GLU A 393 23.44 -32.47 32.21
CA GLU A 393 24.51 -31.55 31.82
C GLU A 393 24.09 -30.52 30.76
N HIS A 394 23.10 -30.85 29.93
CA HIS A 394 22.59 -30.01 28.85
C HIS A 394 21.41 -29.12 29.26
N LEU A 395 20.78 -29.36 30.42
CA LEU A 395 19.58 -28.63 30.84
C LEU A 395 19.85 -27.13 31.07
N LEU A 396 20.95 -26.79 31.75
CA LEU A 396 21.33 -25.38 31.95
C LEU A 396 21.75 -24.71 30.64
N HIS A 397 22.42 -25.45 29.74
CA HIS A 397 22.75 -24.96 28.41
C HIS A 397 21.50 -24.70 27.57
N PHE A 398 20.51 -25.56 27.69
CA PHE A 398 19.20 -25.38 27.10
C PHE A 398 18.52 -24.13 27.70
N MET A 399 18.40 -23.98 29.01
CA MET A 399 17.78 -22.75 29.56
C MET A 399 18.52 -21.46 29.14
N SER A 400 19.86 -21.50 29.06
CA SER A 400 20.68 -20.41 28.55
C SER A 400 20.35 -20.06 27.09
N HIS A 401 20.08 -21.05 26.23
CA HIS A 401 19.76 -20.82 24.82
C HIS A 401 18.49 -19.99 24.63
N ASP A 402 17.43 -20.33 25.37
CA ASP A 402 16.15 -19.60 25.32
C ASP A 402 16.32 -18.17 25.88
N ARG A 403 17.02 -18.02 27.01
CA ARG A 403 17.25 -16.72 27.66
C ARG A 403 18.14 -15.79 26.82
N ILE A 404 19.22 -16.29 26.21
CA ILE A 404 20.06 -15.48 25.29
C ILE A 404 19.27 -15.07 24.05
N THR A 405 18.47 -15.97 23.48
CA THR A 405 17.65 -15.66 22.31
C THR A 405 16.56 -14.61 22.63
N LEU A 406 15.92 -14.72 23.80
CA LEU A 406 15.02 -13.69 24.33
C LEU A 406 15.75 -12.35 24.52
N ALA A 407 16.94 -12.35 25.14
CA ALA A 407 17.74 -11.15 25.36
C ALA A 407 18.08 -10.42 24.04
N GLY A 408 18.52 -11.16 23.01
CA GLY A 408 18.75 -10.60 21.67
C GLY A 408 17.48 -10.00 21.06
N THR A 409 16.33 -10.64 21.27
CA THR A 409 15.02 -10.15 20.82
C THR A 409 14.60 -8.88 21.56
N MET A 410 14.86 -8.78 22.87
CA MET A 410 14.59 -7.57 23.66
C MET A 410 15.44 -6.38 23.18
N ILE A 411 16.74 -6.61 22.91
CA ILE A 411 17.63 -5.58 22.36
C ILE A 411 17.12 -5.13 20.98
N SER A 412 16.72 -6.08 20.13
CA SER A 412 16.12 -5.83 18.81
C SER A 412 14.90 -4.91 18.91
N ILE A 413 13.92 -5.27 19.75
CA ILE A 413 12.70 -4.48 20.00
C ILE A 413 13.08 -3.09 20.51
N GLY A 414 14.02 -3.00 21.46
CA GLY A 414 14.43 -1.72 22.03
C GLY A 414 15.06 -0.76 21.02
N ILE A 415 15.90 -1.27 20.10
CA ILE A 415 16.46 -0.49 18.99
C ILE A 415 15.35 0.01 18.07
N LEU A 416 14.41 -0.86 17.70
CA LEU A 416 13.30 -0.52 16.81
C LEU A 416 12.38 0.53 17.45
N TYR A 417 12.00 0.36 18.72
CA TYR A 417 11.24 1.35 19.48
C TYR A 417 11.94 2.70 19.56
N TYR A 418 13.24 2.71 19.88
CA TYR A 418 14.00 3.96 19.93
C TYR A 418 14.02 4.68 18.58
N ARG A 419 14.31 3.95 17.50
CA ARG A 419 14.40 4.50 16.13
C ARG A 419 13.04 4.98 15.61
N LEU A 420 11.99 4.17 15.77
CA LEU A 420 10.63 4.54 15.36
C LEU A 420 10.08 5.71 16.19
N GLY A 421 10.42 5.79 17.48
CA GLY A 421 10.15 6.96 18.31
C GLY A 421 10.83 8.22 17.76
N LYS A 422 12.15 8.16 17.59
CA LYS A 422 13.00 9.30 17.20
C LYS A 422 12.72 9.85 15.82
N TYR A 423 12.48 8.99 14.83
CA TYR A 423 12.32 9.39 13.42
C TYR A 423 10.87 9.37 12.95
N GLY A 424 10.11 8.32 13.29
CA GLY A 424 8.73 8.15 12.83
C GLY A 424 7.74 8.95 13.68
N MET A 425 7.61 8.64 14.97
CA MET A 425 6.64 9.28 15.87
C MET A 425 6.93 10.77 16.07
N LYS A 426 8.20 11.16 16.15
CA LYS A 426 8.61 12.58 16.22
C LYS A 426 8.09 13.37 15.01
N SER A 427 8.08 12.75 13.84
CA SER A 427 7.61 13.34 12.58
C SER A 427 6.12 13.13 12.33
N GLY A 428 5.37 12.61 13.32
CA GLY A 428 3.92 12.39 13.19
C GLY A 428 3.52 11.32 12.18
N GLN A 429 4.41 10.37 11.85
CA GLN A 429 4.11 9.34 10.86
C GLN A 429 3.16 8.29 11.45
N HIS A 430 1.96 8.18 10.87
CA HIS A 430 0.90 7.26 11.30
C HIS A 430 1.39 5.81 11.39
N TRP A 431 2.03 5.31 10.33
CA TRP A 431 2.48 3.92 10.26
C TRP A 431 3.48 3.56 11.36
N ALA A 432 4.37 4.49 11.74
CA ALA A 432 5.38 4.25 12.78
C ALA A 432 4.72 4.10 14.15
N ARG A 433 3.70 4.93 14.44
CA ARG A 433 2.89 4.81 15.66
C ARG A 433 2.10 3.50 15.66
N THR A 434 1.51 3.12 14.53
CA THR A 434 0.77 1.85 14.43
C THR A 434 1.68 0.65 14.63
N ALA A 435 2.89 0.64 14.05
CA ALA A 435 3.88 -0.41 14.26
C ALA A 435 4.21 -0.64 15.75
N VAL A 436 4.55 0.43 16.48
CA VAL A 436 4.89 0.31 17.92
C VAL A 436 3.65 0.02 18.78
N LEU A 437 2.48 0.56 18.44
CA LEU A 437 1.22 0.30 19.14
C LEU A 437 0.86 -1.18 19.04
N THR A 438 0.86 -1.75 17.83
CA THR A 438 0.52 -3.15 17.62
C THR A 438 1.54 -4.08 18.28
N SER A 439 2.83 -3.73 18.21
CA SER A 439 3.90 -4.45 18.91
C SER A 439 3.67 -4.50 20.42
N GLY A 440 3.43 -3.36 21.06
CA GLY A 440 3.15 -3.29 22.50
C GLY A 440 1.82 -3.95 22.89
N ALA A 441 0.80 -3.85 22.05
CA ALA A 441 -0.52 -4.45 22.28
C ALA A 441 -0.48 -5.98 22.33
N VAL A 442 0.49 -6.63 21.67
CA VAL A 442 0.71 -8.08 21.77
C VAL A 442 1.84 -8.44 22.74
N GLY A 443 2.83 -7.56 22.90
CA GLY A 443 4.00 -7.81 23.76
C GLY A 443 3.71 -7.69 25.25
N PHE A 444 2.98 -6.68 25.72
CA PHE A 444 2.64 -6.59 27.15
C PHE A 444 1.74 -7.74 27.62
N PRO A 445 0.70 -8.15 26.87
CA PRO A 445 -0.13 -9.28 27.27
C PRO A 445 0.57 -10.64 27.21
N SER A 446 1.70 -10.79 26.50
CA SER A 446 2.39 -12.08 26.43
C SER A 446 2.93 -12.53 27.79
N PHE A 447 3.13 -11.61 28.74
CA PHE A 447 3.40 -11.91 30.15
C PHE A 447 2.38 -12.88 30.77
N PHE A 448 1.11 -12.82 30.34
CA PHE A 448 0.06 -13.66 30.92
C PHE A 448 0.03 -15.08 30.35
N LEU A 449 0.81 -15.39 29.30
CA LEU A 449 0.78 -16.70 28.65
C LEU A 449 1.22 -17.85 29.56
N TYR A 450 2.15 -17.59 30.47
CA TYR A 450 2.72 -18.59 31.36
C TYR A 450 2.22 -18.51 32.81
N LEU A 451 1.39 -17.51 33.15
CA LEU A 451 0.93 -17.31 34.53
C LEU A 451 0.11 -18.52 35.06
N GLY A 452 -0.47 -19.31 34.14
CA GLY A 452 -1.18 -20.56 34.46
C GLY A 452 -0.29 -21.76 34.82
N TYR A 453 1.03 -21.67 34.64
CA TYR A 453 1.98 -22.77 34.88
C TYR A 453 2.55 -22.80 36.31
N GLY A 454 2.17 -21.84 37.16
CA GLY A 454 2.58 -21.83 38.56
C GLY A 454 3.99 -21.32 38.82
N PHE A 455 4.65 -20.71 37.82
CA PHE A 455 5.87 -19.92 38.00
C PHE A 455 5.59 -18.43 37.79
N PHE A 456 6.16 -17.59 38.64
CA PHE A 456 6.06 -16.13 38.56
C PHE A 456 7.46 -15.54 38.48
N ASP A 457 7.77 -14.86 37.38
CA ASP A 457 9.04 -14.15 37.19
C ASP A 457 8.94 -12.71 37.74
N PRO A 458 9.57 -12.41 38.89
CA PRO A 458 9.51 -11.08 39.49
C PRO A 458 10.28 -10.03 38.68
N LEU A 459 11.35 -10.43 37.98
CA LEU A 459 12.16 -9.51 37.19
C LEU A 459 11.38 -9.05 35.96
N HIS A 460 10.72 -9.99 35.27
CA HIS A 460 9.84 -9.65 34.15
C HIS A 460 8.65 -8.80 34.63
N ALA A 461 8.01 -9.15 35.73
CA ALA A 461 6.91 -8.36 36.30
C ALA A 461 7.34 -6.93 36.64
N ALA A 462 8.52 -6.76 37.25
CA ALA A 462 9.09 -5.45 37.53
C ALA A 462 9.41 -4.65 36.25
N ALA A 463 10.00 -5.30 35.25
CA ALA A 463 10.26 -4.67 33.95
C ALA A 463 8.95 -4.22 33.28
N ALA A 464 7.91 -5.06 33.26
CA ALA A 464 6.60 -4.72 32.72
C ALA A 464 5.97 -3.53 33.47
N LEU A 465 6.05 -3.51 34.80
CA LEU A 465 5.52 -2.42 35.64
C LEU A 465 6.21 -1.07 35.37
N ILE A 466 7.51 -1.09 35.06
CA ILE A 466 8.29 0.12 34.74
C ILE A 466 8.02 0.58 33.30
N LEU A 467 7.96 -0.34 32.34
CA LEU A 467 7.89 -0.03 30.92
C LEU A 467 6.47 0.28 30.43
N LEU A 468 5.44 -0.34 31.03
CA LEU A 468 4.04 -0.12 30.63
C LEU A 468 3.59 1.35 30.76
N PRO A 469 3.89 2.07 31.86
CA PRO A 469 3.59 3.50 31.93
C PRO A 469 4.25 4.29 30.79
N MET A 470 5.51 4.00 30.44
CA MET A 470 6.19 4.67 29.34
C MET A 470 5.48 4.40 28.00
N PHE A 471 4.99 3.17 27.78
CA PHE A 471 4.22 2.83 26.59
C PHE A 471 2.91 3.63 26.51
N LEU A 472 2.14 3.65 27.60
CA LEU A 472 0.88 4.39 27.66
C LEU A 472 1.09 5.90 27.43
N LEU A 473 2.16 6.47 28.00
CA LEU A 473 2.56 7.86 27.79
C LEU A 473 2.97 8.12 26.33
N ALA A 474 3.68 7.18 25.70
CA ALA A 474 4.04 7.26 24.29
C ALA A 474 2.83 7.20 23.36
N MET A 475 1.75 6.52 23.75
CA MET A 475 0.55 6.34 22.92
C MET A 475 -0.44 7.52 22.95
N ARG A 476 -0.15 8.56 23.74
CA ARG A 476 -0.93 9.82 23.77
C ARG A 476 -1.13 10.38 22.37
N ARG A 477 -2.31 10.97 22.14
CA ARG A 477 -2.76 11.43 20.81
C ARG A 477 -1.78 12.43 20.20
N ASN A 478 -1.35 12.14 18.97
CA ASN A 478 -0.58 13.04 18.11
C ASN A 478 -1.33 13.15 16.78
N PRO A 479 -1.57 14.36 16.23
CA PRO A 479 -2.08 14.49 14.87
C PRO A 479 -1.10 13.85 13.89
N ASP A 480 -1.64 13.01 13.00
CA ASP A 480 -0.88 12.42 11.91
C ASP A 480 -0.41 13.54 10.97
N GLN A 481 0.85 13.49 10.57
CA GLN A 481 1.42 14.43 9.62
C GLN A 481 1.73 13.72 8.30
N PRO A 482 1.45 14.37 7.16
CA PRO A 482 1.87 13.85 5.86
C PRO A 482 3.39 13.79 5.78
N LEU A 483 3.89 12.89 4.93
CA LEU A 483 5.30 12.87 4.58
C LEU A 483 5.64 14.16 3.81
N ARG A 484 6.58 14.94 4.36
CA ARG A 484 7.10 16.17 3.73
C ARG A 484 8.42 15.97 3.01
N GLU A 485 9.06 14.82 3.21
CA GLU A 485 10.28 14.49 2.49
C GLU A 485 9.97 14.13 1.04
N PRO A 486 10.92 14.32 0.11
CA PRO A 486 10.75 13.95 -1.28
C PRO A 486 10.29 12.51 -1.44
N VAL A 487 9.28 12.29 -2.28
CA VAL A 487 8.72 10.97 -2.57
C VAL A 487 9.29 10.40 -3.88
N ASN A 488 9.16 9.08 -4.09
CA ASN A 488 9.60 8.47 -5.33
C ASN A 488 8.68 8.85 -6.50
N LEU A 489 9.22 9.56 -7.49
CA LEU A 489 8.46 10.02 -8.65
C LEU A 489 8.53 9.07 -9.87
N ARG A 490 9.47 8.13 -9.87
CA ARG A 490 9.82 7.32 -11.04
C ARG A 490 9.72 5.82 -10.77
N ASN A 491 9.30 5.05 -11.76
CA ASN A 491 9.35 3.58 -11.76
C ASN A 491 10.77 3.07 -12.10
N SER A 492 11.76 3.56 -11.35
CA SER A 492 13.19 3.25 -11.57
C SER A 492 13.54 1.78 -11.28
N ARG A 493 14.71 1.34 -11.78
CA ARG A 493 15.27 0.02 -11.44
C ARG A 493 15.49 -0.12 -9.94
N GLU A 494 15.91 0.94 -9.26
CA GLU A 494 16.08 0.91 -7.79
C GLU A 494 14.75 0.71 -7.08
N TRP A 495 13.66 1.30 -7.57
CA TRP A 495 12.32 1.05 -7.04
C TRP A 495 11.92 -0.42 -7.22
N LEU A 496 12.07 -0.98 -8.42
CA LEU A 496 11.77 -2.40 -8.68
C LEU A 496 12.59 -3.36 -7.81
N LEU A 497 13.88 -3.09 -7.61
CA LEU A 497 14.73 -3.86 -6.68
C LEU A 497 14.26 -3.69 -5.23
N GLY A 498 13.91 -2.46 -4.84
CA GLY A 498 13.34 -2.16 -3.53
C GLY A 498 12.06 -2.93 -3.24
N LEU A 499 11.22 -3.19 -4.24
CA LEU A 499 10.01 -4.01 -4.08
C LEU A 499 10.33 -5.48 -3.74
N TRP A 500 11.40 -6.04 -4.30
CA TRP A 500 11.87 -7.38 -3.90
C TRP A 500 12.42 -7.38 -2.47
N GLY A 501 13.17 -6.34 -2.09
CA GLY A 501 13.62 -6.18 -0.72
C GLY A 501 12.47 -6.01 0.28
N GLN A 502 11.43 -5.27 -0.11
CA GLN A 502 10.19 -5.15 0.65
C GLN A 502 9.47 -6.50 0.80
N LEU A 503 9.36 -7.28 -0.29
CA LEU A 503 8.81 -8.64 -0.24
C LEU A 503 9.58 -9.53 0.75
N CYS A 504 10.93 -9.48 0.76
CA CYS A 504 11.75 -10.22 1.72
C CYS A 504 11.40 -9.85 3.17
N PHE A 505 11.24 -8.56 3.48
CA PHE A 505 10.88 -8.10 4.82
C PHE A 505 9.43 -8.40 5.21
N VAL A 506 8.49 -8.38 4.25
CA VAL A 506 7.11 -8.84 4.49
C VAL A 506 7.10 -10.33 4.79
N ALA A 507 7.79 -11.14 3.98
CA ALA A 507 7.93 -12.58 4.21
C ALA A 507 8.59 -12.85 5.56
N LEU A 508 9.65 -12.12 5.90
CA LEU A 508 10.34 -12.21 7.19
C LEU A 508 9.40 -11.90 8.36
N GLY A 509 8.65 -10.79 8.31
CA GLY A 509 7.68 -10.43 9.32
C GLY A 509 6.59 -11.49 9.52
N VAL A 510 6.08 -12.07 8.42
CA VAL A 510 5.11 -13.18 8.48
C VAL A 510 5.74 -14.44 9.08
N SER A 511 6.93 -14.84 8.62
CA SER A 511 7.63 -16.03 9.11
C SER A 511 7.98 -15.94 10.59
N LEU A 512 8.50 -14.79 11.05
CA LEU A 512 8.77 -14.56 12.47
C LEU A 512 7.48 -14.50 13.30
N SER A 513 6.37 -14.02 12.73
CA SER A 513 5.08 -14.00 13.43
C SER A 513 4.57 -15.42 13.66
N VAL A 514 4.62 -16.26 12.62
CA VAL A 514 4.27 -17.68 12.72
C VAL A 514 5.21 -18.38 13.71
N GLY A 515 6.53 -18.15 13.61
CA GLY A 515 7.51 -18.71 14.53
C GLY A 515 7.25 -18.32 15.99
N GLY A 516 7.02 -17.04 16.27
CA GLY A 516 6.71 -16.55 17.61
C GLY A 516 5.44 -17.17 18.19
N LEU A 517 4.37 -17.28 17.38
CA LEU A 517 3.13 -17.95 17.80
C LEU A 517 3.31 -19.45 18.04
N VAL A 518 4.07 -20.14 17.20
CA VAL A 518 4.37 -21.57 17.39
C VAL A 518 5.18 -21.80 18.66
N ILE A 519 6.24 -21.01 18.88
CA ILE A 519 7.09 -21.11 20.08
C ILE A 519 6.28 -20.79 21.33
N ALA A 520 5.47 -19.73 21.31
CA ALA A 520 4.59 -19.39 22.42
C ALA A 520 3.54 -20.50 22.67
N GLY A 521 2.95 -21.05 21.61
CA GLY A 521 2.00 -22.15 21.69
C GLY A 521 2.61 -23.39 22.33
N VAL A 522 3.77 -23.84 21.83
CA VAL A 522 4.52 -24.96 22.41
C VAL A 522 4.87 -24.68 23.87
N GLY A 523 5.32 -23.47 24.20
CA GLY A 523 5.63 -23.07 25.58
C GLY A 523 4.44 -23.16 26.55
N VAL A 524 3.21 -23.09 26.05
CA VAL A 524 1.95 -23.17 26.80
C VAL A 524 1.21 -24.50 26.51
N THR A 525 1.85 -25.49 25.89
CA THR A 525 1.29 -26.84 25.74
C THR A 525 2.30 -27.90 26.14
N ASP A 526 3.13 -28.33 25.18
CA ASP A 526 4.01 -29.50 25.29
C ASP A 526 5.37 -29.14 25.89
N VAL A 527 5.67 -27.84 25.96
CA VAL A 527 6.91 -27.19 26.42
C VAL A 527 8.13 -27.53 25.58
N PHE A 528 8.28 -28.77 25.13
CA PHE A 528 9.43 -29.26 24.36
C PHE A 528 9.02 -29.72 22.96
N VAL A 529 9.90 -29.48 21.99
CA VAL A 529 9.87 -30.16 20.69
C VAL A 529 10.77 -31.40 20.73
N PRO A 530 10.60 -32.39 19.83
CA PRO A 530 11.41 -33.61 19.85
C PRO A 530 12.93 -33.37 19.84
N GLN A 531 13.38 -32.32 19.15
CA GLN A 531 14.77 -31.92 19.05
C GLN A 531 15.35 -31.47 20.40
N ASP A 532 14.54 -30.84 21.25
CA ASP A 532 14.97 -30.39 22.58
C ASP A 532 15.29 -31.58 23.48
N LEU A 533 14.39 -32.56 23.48
CA LEU A 533 14.53 -33.80 24.23
C LEU A 533 15.70 -34.64 23.72
N ALA A 534 15.93 -34.64 22.39
CA ALA A 534 17.07 -35.30 21.80
C ALA A 534 18.41 -34.62 22.18
N PHE A 535 18.44 -33.29 22.25
CA PHE A 535 19.61 -32.54 22.69
C PHE A 535 19.93 -32.81 24.17
N MET A 536 18.91 -32.81 25.03
CA MET A 536 19.11 -33.07 26.45
C MET A 536 19.28 -34.57 26.77
N GLY A 537 18.82 -35.47 25.90
CA GLY A 537 18.86 -36.92 26.14
C GLY A 537 17.93 -37.38 27.27
N VAL A 538 16.83 -36.67 27.51
CA VAL A 538 15.85 -36.94 28.59
C VAL A 538 14.42 -36.81 28.09
N THR A 539 13.49 -37.43 28.82
CA THR A 539 12.06 -37.32 28.60
C THR A 539 11.41 -36.31 29.55
N PRO A 540 10.23 -35.74 29.20
CA PRO A 540 9.50 -34.87 30.12
C PRO A 540 9.12 -35.55 31.43
N ALA A 541 8.84 -36.86 31.40
CA ALA A 541 8.52 -37.64 32.60
C ALA A 541 9.71 -37.74 33.56
N GLU A 542 10.93 -37.92 33.04
CA GLU A 542 12.16 -37.94 33.82
C GLU A 542 12.47 -36.57 34.45
N LEU A 543 12.31 -35.48 33.68
CA LEU A 543 12.47 -34.12 34.21
C LEU A 543 11.46 -33.82 35.32
N ASN A 544 10.18 -34.20 35.12
CA ASN A 544 9.13 -34.02 36.11
C ASN A 544 9.35 -34.88 37.37
N ALA A 545 9.88 -36.09 37.21
CA ALA A 545 10.25 -36.95 38.33
C ALA A 545 11.46 -36.40 39.11
N ALA A 546 12.41 -35.76 38.42
CA ALA A 546 13.55 -35.12 39.06
C ALA A 546 13.13 -33.87 39.85
N ASN A 547 12.33 -33.00 39.25
CA ASN A 547 11.67 -31.89 39.95
C ASN A 547 10.44 -31.40 39.16
N PRO A 548 9.22 -31.47 39.73
CA PRO A 548 8.00 -31.10 39.01
C PRO A 548 7.91 -29.60 38.66
N LYS A 549 8.80 -28.78 39.20
CA LYS A 549 8.85 -27.33 38.95
C LYS A 549 9.79 -26.93 37.80
N LEU A 550 10.60 -27.85 37.27
CA LEU A 550 11.49 -27.55 36.13
C LEU A 550 10.72 -27.22 34.85
N ILE A 551 9.68 -28.00 34.54
CA ILE A 551 8.88 -27.80 33.33
C ILE A 551 8.16 -26.45 33.37
N PRO A 552 7.48 -26.05 34.46
CA PRO A 552 6.94 -24.69 34.62
C PRO A 552 7.95 -23.56 34.39
N LEU A 553 9.17 -23.70 34.91
CA LEU A 553 10.24 -22.71 34.75
C LEU A 553 10.68 -22.57 33.28
N ILE A 554 10.81 -23.69 32.57
CA ILE A 554 11.18 -23.71 31.14
C ILE A 554 10.03 -23.19 30.26
N ALA A 555 8.79 -23.57 30.59
CA ALA A 555 7.58 -23.11 29.91
C ALA A 555 7.48 -21.59 29.89
N HIS A 556 7.81 -20.94 31.03
CA HIS A 556 7.90 -19.49 31.14
C HIS A 556 8.87 -18.88 30.13
N ASP A 557 10.11 -19.37 30.08
CA ASP A 557 11.16 -18.80 29.24
C ASP A 557 10.78 -18.90 27.75
N ARG A 558 10.18 -20.02 27.35
CA ARG A 558 9.74 -20.28 25.98
C ARG A 558 8.50 -19.46 25.60
N ALA A 559 7.48 -19.41 26.45
CA ALA A 559 6.29 -18.61 26.22
C ALA A 559 6.63 -17.11 26.14
N GLY A 560 7.51 -16.64 27.03
CA GLY A 560 8.04 -15.27 27.04
C GLY A 560 8.83 -14.95 25.77
N PHE A 561 9.73 -15.84 25.34
CA PHE A 561 10.48 -15.69 24.08
C PHE A 561 9.55 -15.65 22.86
N GLY A 562 8.63 -16.61 22.72
CA GLY A 562 7.67 -16.65 21.61
C GLY A 562 6.81 -15.38 21.53
N GLY A 563 6.34 -14.88 22.68
CA GLY A 563 5.61 -13.63 22.79
C GLY A 563 6.41 -12.40 22.36
N ALA A 564 7.66 -12.29 22.84
CA ALA A 564 8.57 -11.21 22.43
C ALA A 564 8.88 -11.27 20.94
N LEU A 565 9.14 -12.47 20.39
CA LEU A 565 9.40 -12.66 18.97
C LEU A 565 8.20 -12.25 18.12
N PHE A 566 6.98 -12.64 18.52
CA PHE A 566 5.74 -12.23 17.86
C PHE A 566 5.55 -10.71 17.90
N SER A 567 5.79 -10.09 19.05
CA SER A 567 5.75 -8.62 19.22
C SER A 567 6.72 -7.91 18.28
N ASN A 568 7.95 -8.41 18.14
CA ASN A 568 8.94 -7.90 17.21
C ASN A 568 8.51 -8.09 15.74
N ALA A 569 7.99 -9.28 15.43
CA ALA A 569 7.61 -9.66 14.07
C ALA A 569 6.46 -8.81 13.51
N VAL A 570 5.42 -8.55 14.31
CA VAL A 570 4.27 -7.73 13.87
C VAL A 570 4.69 -6.27 13.68
N MET A 571 5.59 -5.75 14.52
CA MET A 571 6.19 -4.43 14.30
C MET A 571 6.91 -4.37 12.96
N LEU A 572 7.81 -5.32 12.71
CA LEU A 572 8.60 -5.40 11.48
C LEU A 572 7.69 -5.56 10.26
N LEU A 573 6.62 -6.34 10.37
CA LEU A 573 5.64 -6.52 9.31
C LEU A 573 4.95 -5.20 8.95
N ILE A 574 4.50 -4.41 9.93
CA ILE A 574 3.88 -3.10 9.67
C ILE A 574 4.90 -2.12 9.06
N VAL A 575 6.15 -2.12 9.55
CA VAL A 575 7.25 -1.34 8.96
C VAL A 575 7.44 -1.72 7.49
N ALA A 576 7.48 -3.01 7.17
CA ALA A 576 7.67 -3.52 5.81
C ALA A 576 6.47 -3.20 4.91
N LEU A 577 5.25 -3.28 5.42
CA LEU A 577 4.04 -3.00 4.64
C LEU A 577 3.88 -1.51 4.35
N TRP A 578 4.15 -0.63 5.31
CA TRP A 578 3.73 0.78 5.24
C TRP A 578 4.86 1.81 5.29
N GLY A 579 6.04 1.45 5.83
CA GLY A 579 7.10 2.41 6.13
C GLY A 579 8.19 2.59 5.06
N ILE A 580 8.28 1.69 4.07
CA ILE A 580 9.34 1.71 3.07
C ILE A 580 9.11 2.82 2.04
N GLN A 581 9.95 3.87 2.11
CA GLN A 581 9.92 5.01 1.19
C GLN A 581 11.33 5.36 0.71
N GLN A 582 11.45 5.82 -0.54
CA GLN A 582 12.76 6.14 -1.15
C GLN A 582 13.51 7.20 -0.33
N GLY A 583 14.82 7.04 -0.19
CA GLY A 583 15.66 8.01 0.51
C GLY A 583 15.52 8.03 2.04
N GLN A 584 14.67 7.18 2.63
CA GLN A 584 14.56 7.03 4.09
C GLN A 584 15.77 6.26 4.67
N ARG A 585 16.95 6.90 4.65
CA ARG A 585 18.22 6.29 5.08
C ARG A 585 18.17 5.76 6.50
N TRP A 586 17.51 6.49 7.39
CA TRP A 586 17.37 6.07 8.79
C TRP A 586 16.63 4.75 8.92
N LEU A 587 15.71 4.44 8.00
CA LEU A 587 14.95 3.19 8.03
C LEU A 587 15.85 2.00 7.68
N TRP A 588 16.73 2.14 6.68
CA TRP A 588 17.69 1.07 6.36
C TRP A 588 18.58 0.73 7.55
N TRP A 589 19.14 1.75 8.21
CA TRP A 589 19.91 1.57 9.44
C TRP A 589 19.09 1.01 10.60
N THR A 590 17.79 1.31 10.65
CA THR A 590 16.87 0.77 11.66
C THR A 590 16.64 -0.71 11.42
N LEU A 591 16.46 -1.14 10.17
CA LEU A 591 16.33 -2.56 9.82
C LEU A 591 17.64 -3.32 10.10
N LEU A 592 18.80 -2.75 9.74
CA LEU A 592 20.10 -3.35 10.02
C LEU A 592 20.38 -3.46 11.52
N ALA A 593 20.27 -2.37 12.26
CA ALA A 593 20.56 -2.40 13.70
C ALA A 593 19.49 -3.16 14.49
N GLY A 594 18.24 -3.11 14.04
CA GLY A 594 17.11 -3.77 14.70
C GLY A 594 17.16 -5.28 14.57
N GLY A 595 17.45 -5.84 13.40
CA GLY A 595 17.46 -7.30 13.22
C GLY A 595 18.72 -8.00 13.75
N SER A 596 19.89 -7.35 13.66
CA SER A 596 21.18 -7.98 13.94
C SER A 596 21.29 -8.63 15.34
N PRO A 597 20.90 -7.98 16.45
CA PRO A 597 21.06 -8.56 17.78
C PRO A 597 20.31 -9.88 17.98
N ALA A 598 19.09 -10.00 17.44
CA ALA A 598 18.29 -11.21 17.57
C ALA A 598 18.91 -12.39 16.80
N PHE A 599 19.39 -12.15 15.57
CA PHE A 599 20.06 -13.19 14.78
C PHE A 599 21.42 -13.59 15.36
N ILE A 600 22.20 -12.61 15.85
CA ILE A 600 23.48 -12.88 16.51
C ILE A 600 23.24 -13.73 17.75
N ALA A 601 22.29 -13.36 18.61
CA ALA A 601 21.94 -14.12 19.81
C ALA A 601 21.51 -15.54 19.48
N GLY A 602 20.46 -15.67 18.65
CA GLY A 602 19.87 -16.96 18.31
C GLY A 602 20.87 -17.89 17.65
N LEU A 603 21.64 -17.42 16.65
CA LEU A 603 22.60 -18.30 15.98
C LEU A 603 23.81 -18.60 16.87
N SER A 604 24.44 -17.60 17.49
CA SER A 604 25.68 -17.81 18.25
C SER A 604 25.51 -18.76 19.42
N VAL A 605 24.39 -18.66 20.17
CA VAL A 605 24.17 -19.51 21.34
C VAL A 605 24.01 -20.99 20.97
N HIS A 606 23.32 -21.27 19.87
CA HIS A 606 23.16 -22.66 19.39
C HIS A 606 24.50 -23.26 18.97
N PHE A 607 25.39 -22.45 18.37
CA PHE A 607 26.75 -22.92 18.07
C PHE A 607 27.61 -23.09 19.31
N SER A 608 27.50 -22.22 20.31
CA SER A 608 28.31 -22.28 21.53
C SER A 608 27.95 -23.44 22.44
N ILE A 609 26.65 -23.78 22.54
CA ILE A 609 26.18 -24.88 23.39
C ILE A 609 26.13 -26.24 22.67
N GLY A 610 26.37 -26.27 21.35
CA GLY A 610 26.32 -27.50 20.56
C GLY A 610 24.94 -27.94 20.10
N TYR A 611 23.88 -27.16 20.36
CA TYR A 611 22.51 -27.46 19.89
C TYR A 611 22.36 -27.11 18.39
N ARG A 612 22.93 -27.95 17.52
CA ARG A 612 23.11 -27.69 16.08
C ARG A 612 22.19 -28.51 15.17
N ASP A 613 21.04 -28.94 15.67
CA ASP A 613 20.08 -29.69 14.85
C ASP A 613 19.64 -28.87 13.64
N PHE A 614 19.70 -29.48 12.46
CA PHE A 614 19.43 -28.77 11.20
C PHE A 614 17.95 -28.40 11.07
N ILE A 615 17.04 -29.26 11.49
CA ILE A 615 15.59 -29.04 11.38
C ILE A 615 15.18 -27.91 12.33
N HIS A 616 15.72 -27.91 13.55
CA HIS A 616 15.53 -26.88 14.56
C HIS A 616 16.03 -25.50 14.08
N LEU A 617 17.21 -25.44 13.46
CA LEU A 617 17.81 -24.18 13.00
C LEU A 617 17.32 -23.70 11.62
N LEU A 618 16.66 -24.57 10.83
CA LEU A 618 16.19 -24.25 9.48
C LEU A 618 15.31 -22.98 9.41
N PRO A 619 14.32 -22.77 10.30
CA PRO A 619 13.53 -21.55 10.32
C PRO A 619 14.39 -20.29 10.55
N ALA A 620 15.39 -20.37 11.43
CA ALA A 620 16.29 -19.27 11.72
C ALA A 620 17.21 -18.93 10.53
N TYR A 621 17.74 -19.95 9.84
CA TYR A 621 18.52 -19.74 8.61
C TYR A 621 17.70 -19.12 7.49
N PHE A 622 16.46 -19.60 7.30
CA PHE A 622 15.54 -19.02 6.33
C PHE A 622 15.25 -17.54 6.65
N ALA A 623 14.95 -17.22 7.91
CA ALA A 623 14.71 -15.85 8.35
C ALA A 623 15.97 -14.97 8.17
N ALA A 624 17.17 -15.47 8.49
CA ALA A 624 18.42 -14.73 8.30
C ALA A 624 18.71 -14.47 6.82
N ALA A 625 18.44 -15.43 5.94
CA ALA A 625 18.59 -15.27 4.50
C ALA A 625 17.64 -14.19 3.95
N LEU A 626 16.37 -14.21 4.36
CA LEU A 626 15.40 -13.16 4.00
C LEU A 626 15.84 -11.78 4.49
N TYR A 627 16.35 -11.71 5.72
CA TYR A 627 16.82 -10.48 6.33
C TYR A 627 18.00 -9.86 5.55
N VAL A 628 19.03 -10.66 5.26
CA VAL A 628 20.21 -10.21 4.51
C VAL A 628 19.83 -9.82 3.08
N ALA A 629 19.08 -10.67 2.37
CA ALA A 629 18.62 -10.36 1.02
C ALA A 629 17.76 -9.09 0.98
N GLY A 630 16.85 -8.93 1.95
CA GLY A 630 16.03 -7.74 2.10
C GLY A 630 16.86 -6.46 2.27
N LEU A 631 17.88 -6.49 3.13
CA LEU A 631 18.77 -5.34 3.35
C LEU A 631 19.55 -4.97 2.09
N ILE A 632 20.09 -5.97 1.38
CA ILE A 632 20.86 -5.76 0.14
C ILE A 632 19.97 -5.13 -0.94
N LEU A 633 18.76 -5.68 -1.14
CA LEU A 633 17.85 -5.24 -2.19
C LEU A 633 17.20 -3.87 -1.88
N LEU A 634 16.98 -3.55 -0.61
CA LEU A 634 16.48 -2.23 -0.19
C LEU A 634 17.54 -1.13 -0.21
N TYR A 635 18.83 -1.48 -0.11
CA TYR A 635 19.91 -0.49 0.04
C TYR A 635 19.91 0.57 -1.07
N PRO A 636 19.89 0.23 -2.38
CA PRO A 636 19.91 1.24 -3.44
C PRO A 636 18.71 2.18 -3.40
N TYR A 637 17.55 1.69 -2.96
CA TYR A 637 16.32 2.47 -2.89
C TYR A 637 16.27 3.40 -1.68
N LEU A 638 16.60 2.89 -0.49
CA LEU A 638 16.56 3.66 0.76
C LEU A 638 17.74 4.64 0.90
N MET A 639 18.88 4.32 0.28
CA MET A 639 20.09 5.15 0.36
C MET A 639 20.23 6.19 -0.75
N LYS A 640 19.31 6.19 -1.73
CA LYS A 640 19.28 7.15 -2.84
C LYS A 640 19.12 8.57 -2.31
N ASP A 641 19.98 9.48 -2.77
CA ASP A 641 19.87 10.89 -2.44
C ASP A 641 18.80 11.54 -3.31
N VAL A 642 17.64 11.81 -2.72
CA VAL A 642 16.48 12.33 -3.46
C VAL A 642 16.62 13.83 -3.74
N ARG A 643 17.40 14.58 -2.95
CA ARG A 643 17.59 16.04 -3.10
C ARG A 643 18.38 16.40 -4.36
N LEU A 644 19.37 15.59 -4.72
CA LEU A 644 20.14 15.78 -5.95
C LEU A 644 19.35 15.40 -7.22
N SER A 645 18.31 14.57 -7.08
CA SER A 645 17.47 14.13 -8.19
C SER A 645 16.38 15.15 -8.55
N SER A 646 15.81 15.84 -7.55
CA SER A 646 14.83 16.92 -7.76
C SER A 646 15.45 18.15 -8.42
N ASP A 647 16.68 18.51 -8.03
CA ASP A 647 17.40 19.65 -8.63
C ASP A 647 17.79 19.41 -10.09
N LYS A 648 18.13 18.16 -10.47
CA LYS A 648 18.38 17.81 -11.87
C LYS A 648 17.08 17.83 -12.70
N ALA A 649 15.96 17.38 -12.13
CA ALA A 649 14.66 17.47 -12.79
C ALA A 649 14.21 18.94 -12.96
N ALA A 650 14.39 19.78 -11.93
CA ALA A 650 14.06 21.21 -11.98
C ALA A 650 14.97 21.99 -12.97
N LYS A 651 16.27 21.68 -13.01
CA LYS A 651 17.22 22.30 -13.95
C LYS A 651 17.06 21.82 -15.41
N SER A 652 16.64 20.58 -15.62
CA SER A 652 16.28 20.07 -16.95
C SER A 652 15.02 20.75 -17.51
N MET A 653 14.18 21.33 -16.65
CA MET A 653 12.92 22.00 -17.01
C MET A 653 13.07 23.52 -17.24
N THR A 654 14.25 24.10 -16.98
CA THR A 654 14.51 25.54 -17.20
C THR A 654 15.26 25.81 -18.51
N VAL A 655 15.57 24.78 -19.29
CA VAL A 655 16.36 24.88 -20.54
C VAL A 655 15.55 24.52 -21.80
N THR A 656 14.23 24.36 -21.67
CA THR A 656 13.28 24.16 -22.79
C THR A 656 11.98 24.87 -22.47
#